data_AF-A0A8T5A266-F1
#
_entry.id   AF-A0A8T5A266-F1
#
_cell.length_a   1.000
_cell.length_b   1.000
_cell.length_c   1.000
_cell.angle_alpha   90.00
_cell.angle_beta   90.00
_cell.angle_gamma   90.00
#
_symmetry.space_group_name_H-M   'P 1'
#
loop_
_entity.id
_entity.type
_entity.pdbx_description
1 polymer ?
#
loop_
_entity_poly.entity_id
_entity_poly.type
_entity_poly.pdbx_seq_one_letter_code
_entity_poly.pdbx_strand_id
1 'polypeptide(L)'
;MGLEAEVESKLYHYILSVLEKRGFIIDGVRFDEPKTQFPVNGRRADLAVLLAGGKPLLVIETKRKYEERGYYRVVRNIMPTSRAVIDQALWYAIYSGAPYFATTNGRVFALFRRPEAGEKFSFDTHRILIRERITINEEFAEEILITVSRLYKRVPVAVTPLDWSFIILLRDFVTWLSETIEPLIRRKIRVDEGFRARYERFAGEVGYKPDASQLAKEMAYVFMNKIIFYKVLERHFKELGGRKLRSITAPDSKSYLDILNRYFAKAVEATGDFEPVFYTGIYDEIELPDDPFVLENINAFIEDMEHHRLEDLGSDIVGFIYEELIPAAERHALGQFYTPPAIAELITRWAVRSPDDKVLDPGCGSGTFLVKAYKRLLELKGYREPTEKAHKEILRQLYAFDINPFPLHLTALNLATRYIRAPSTEVNTIHTDFFRVKAEQTVVSPYAVKTLAGEAKREIVIPKFDAVIANPPYTRWTEIPEKTREAIKDSIGKLLSEYNLTAQVQRGIEPGIYIHFIMHAYSMLREGGRLGMIISDSWLQTDYGVDFGRFLLDHFKVKALIDISARVFPVPLIGTCIILLEKCANEKEREGNKTVFMYADISETEAFKVDEILEAVEKPEKYGDRYTLRVLKQGEIPRDQKWINLIFDAK
;
A
#
# COMPACT_ATOMS: atom_id res chain seq x y z
N MET A 1 25.40 -24.52 8.76
CA MET A 1 24.98 -24.46 7.34
C MET A 1 23.93 -23.39 7.23
N GLY A 2 24.07 -22.41 6.34
CA GLY A 2 23.08 -21.33 6.21
C GLY A 2 21.73 -21.86 5.71
N LEU A 3 20.64 -21.19 6.08
CA LEU A 3 19.23 -21.46 5.71
C LEU A 3 19.02 -21.70 4.19
N GLU A 4 19.93 -21.19 3.36
CA GLU A 4 19.84 -21.17 1.89
C GLU A 4 20.46 -22.40 1.19
N ALA A 5 21.26 -23.21 1.90
CA ALA A 5 21.71 -24.53 1.39
C ALA A 5 20.61 -25.60 1.52
N GLU A 6 19.44 -25.23 2.05
CA GLU A 6 18.35 -26.10 2.45
C GLU A 6 17.23 -26.20 1.39
N VAL A 7 17.11 -25.24 0.46
CA VAL A 7 15.97 -25.17 -0.50
C VAL A 7 15.97 -26.34 -1.49
N GLU A 8 17.09 -26.55 -2.21
CA GLU A 8 17.26 -27.67 -3.15
C GLU A 8 17.02 -29.02 -2.46
N SER A 9 17.65 -29.23 -1.31
CA SER A 9 17.54 -30.46 -0.52
C SER A 9 16.12 -30.69 -0.01
N LYS A 10 15.46 -29.66 0.56
CA LYS A 10 14.07 -29.76 1.04
C LYS A 10 13.12 -30.12 -0.10
N LEU A 11 13.22 -29.43 -1.24
CA LEU A 11 12.38 -29.73 -2.41
C LEU A 11 12.59 -31.16 -2.89
N TYR A 12 13.85 -31.60 -3.01
CA TYR A 12 14.16 -32.98 -3.35
C TYR A 12 13.50 -33.97 -2.38
N HIS A 13 13.70 -33.78 -1.07
CA HIS A 13 13.18 -34.69 -0.05
C HIS A 13 11.65 -34.78 -0.07
N TYR A 14 10.94 -33.65 -0.15
CA TYR A 14 9.47 -33.68 -0.15
C TYR A 14 8.88 -34.18 -1.47
N ILE A 15 9.49 -33.86 -2.62
CA ILE A 15 9.08 -34.43 -3.90
C ILE A 15 9.25 -35.95 -3.89
N LEU A 16 10.40 -36.46 -3.42
CA LEU A 16 10.64 -37.89 -3.29
C LEU A 16 9.64 -38.55 -2.34
N SER A 17 9.42 -37.97 -1.15
CA SER A 17 8.45 -38.49 -0.18
C SER A 17 7.03 -38.62 -0.77
N VAL A 18 6.56 -37.59 -1.48
CA VAL A 18 5.23 -37.62 -2.12
C VAL A 18 5.18 -38.71 -3.20
N LEU A 19 6.22 -38.84 -4.02
CA LEU A 19 6.29 -39.88 -5.05
C LEU A 19 6.27 -41.27 -4.43
N GLU A 20 7.06 -41.54 -3.39
CA GLU A 20 7.08 -42.83 -2.69
C GLU A 20 5.71 -43.16 -2.10
N LYS A 21 5.06 -42.20 -1.40
CA LYS A 21 3.72 -42.37 -0.81
C LYS A 21 2.64 -42.65 -1.85
N ARG A 22 2.80 -42.14 -3.07
CA ARG A 22 1.85 -42.29 -4.18
C ARG A 22 2.25 -43.41 -5.15
N GLY A 23 3.25 -44.23 -4.81
CA GLY A 23 3.72 -45.33 -5.66
C GLY A 23 4.26 -44.86 -7.03
N PHE A 24 4.87 -43.67 -7.06
CA PHE A 24 5.40 -42.97 -8.23
C PHE A 24 4.35 -42.65 -9.31
N ILE A 25 3.07 -42.60 -8.95
CA ILE A 25 1.98 -42.25 -9.88
C ILE A 25 1.18 -41.08 -9.32
N ILE A 26 1.19 -39.95 -10.02
CA ILE A 26 0.42 -38.74 -9.67
C ILE A 26 -0.48 -38.38 -10.85
N ASP A 27 -1.78 -38.21 -10.62
CA ASP A 27 -2.77 -37.90 -11.68
C ASP A 27 -2.68 -38.81 -12.93
N GLY A 28 -2.26 -40.07 -12.73
CA GLY A 28 -2.09 -41.06 -13.80
C GLY A 28 -0.81 -40.90 -14.64
N VAL A 29 0.12 -40.03 -14.23
CA VAL A 29 1.47 -39.89 -14.80
C VAL A 29 2.45 -40.66 -13.92
N ARG A 30 3.30 -41.48 -14.54
CA ARG A 30 4.32 -42.27 -13.83
C ARG A 30 5.67 -41.55 -13.83
N PHE A 31 6.27 -41.44 -12.66
CA PHE A 31 7.51 -40.73 -12.40
C PHE A 31 8.66 -41.70 -12.08
N ASP A 32 9.89 -41.21 -12.22
CA ASP A 32 11.10 -41.80 -11.64
C ASP A 32 11.56 -40.94 -10.44
N GLU A 33 12.55 -41.43 -9.70
CA GLU A 33 13.20 -40.66 -8.63
C GLU A 33 13.75 -39.32 -9.17
N PRO A 34 13.46 -38.18 -8.51
CA PRO A 34 13.99 -36.88 -8.93
C PRO A 34 15.52 -36.88 -8.81
N LYS A 35 16.20 -36.02 -9.57
CA LYS A 35 17.67 -35.91 -9.53
C LYS A 35 18.11 -34.51 -9.17
N THR A 36 18.90 -34.39 -8.11
CA THR A 36 19.66 -33.16 -7.82
C THR A 36 20.88 -33.07 -8.74
N GLN A 37 21.36 -31.85 -8.97
CA GLN A 37 22.57 -31.61 -9.77
C GLN A 37 22.52 -32.28 -11.16
N PHE A 38 21.34 -32.24 -11.80
CA PHE A 38 21.03 -32.94 -13.03
C PHE A 38 21.90 -32.45 -14.20
N PRO A 39 22.66 -33.34 -14.89
CA PRO A 39 23.60 -32.93 -15.92
C PRO A 39 22.90 -32.47 -17.21
N VAL A 40 23.27 -31.29 -17.70
CA VAL A 40 22.74 -30.70 -18.94
C VAL A 40 23.88 -30.00 -19.68
N ASN A 41 24.30 -30.52 -20.83
CA ASN A 41 25.33 -29.93 -21.70
C ASN A 41 26.58 -29.40 -20.96
N GLY A 42 27.17 -30.24 -20.11
CA GLY A 42 28.37 -29.91 -19.33
C GLY A 42 28.14 -29.01 -18.12
N ARG A 43 26.89 -28.59 -17.87
CA ARG A 43 26.44 -27.85 -16.68
C ARG A 43 25.51 -28.71 -15.83
N ARG A 44 25.04 -28.19 -14.70
CA ARG A 44 24.17 -28.91 -13.76
C ARG A 44 22.99 -28.04 -13.35
N ALA A 45 21.78 -28.51 -13.66
CA ALA A 45 20.56 -27.96 -13.10
C ALA A 45 20.42 -28.39 -11.63
N ASP A 46 19.77 -27.59 -10.78
CA ASP A 46 19.70 -27.87 -9.34
C ASP A 46 18.83 -29.09 -9.04
N LEU A 47 17.65 -29.17 -9.66
CA LEU A 47 16.73 -30.30 -9.47
C LEU A 47 15.96 -30.60 -10.75
N ALA A 48 15.81 -31.89 -11.08
CA ALA A 48 14.99 -32.37 -12.18
C ALA A 48 13.96 -33.40 -11.69
N VAL A 49 12.69 -33.18 -12.01
CA VAL A 49 11.61 -34.16 -11.83
C VAL A 49 11.48 -34.96 -13.12
N LEU A 50 11.53 -36.29 -13.02
CA LEU A 50 11.66 -37.19 -14.16
C LEU A 50 10.39 -38.02 -14.36
N LEU A 51 10.00 -38.20 -15.63
CA LEU A 51 9.05 -39.23 -16.03
C LEU A 51 9.73 -40.60 -16.00
N ALA A 52 8.91 -41.65 -15.92
CA ALA A 52 9.37 -43.03 -16.12
C ALA A 52 10.21 -43.15 -17.41
N GLY A 53 11.43 -43.69 -17.28
CA GLY A 53 12.41 -43.77 -18.35
C GLY A 53 13.41 -42.61 -18.36
N GLY A 54 13.52 -41.85 -17.27
CA GLY A 54 14.54 -40.84 -17.03
C GLY A 54 14.42 -39.54 -17.81
N LYS A 55 13.29 -39.31 -18.51
CA LYS A 55 13.06 -38.07 -19.28
C LYS A 55 12.66 -36.93 -18.33
N PRO A 56 13.30 -35.75 -18.40
CA PRO A 56 12.96 -34.64 -17.52
C PRO A 56 11.60 -34.04 -17.90
N LEU A 57 10.71 -33.91 -16.92
CA LEU A 57 9.43 -33.21 -17.04
C LEU A 57 9.54 -31.75 -16.62
N LEU A 58 10.24 -31.52 -15.51
CA LEU A 58 10.41 -30.21 -14.89
C LEU A 58 11.86 -30.05 -14.44
N VAL A 59 12.46 -28.91 -14.76
CA VAL A 59 13.74 -28.48 -14.18
C VAL A 59 13.49 -27.31 -13.23
N ILE A 60 14.11 -27.32 -12.05
CA ILE A 60 13.96 -26.29 -11.02
C ILE A 60 15.34 -25.72 -10.70
N GLU A 61 15.51 -24.41 -10.82
CA GLU A 61 16.70 -23.69 -10.35
C GLU A 61 16.43 -23.00 -9.01
N THR A 62 17.38 -23.14 -8.09
CA THR A 62 17.31 -22.53 -6.75
C THR A 62 18.46 -21.55 -6.49
N LYS A 63 19.40 -21.42 -7.44
CA LYS A 63 20.53 -20.50 -7.35
C LYS A 63 20.96 -19.98 -8.72
N ARG A 64 21.48 -18.75 -8.78
CA ARG A 64 22.07 -18.15 -9.99
C ARG A 64 23.54 -18.54 -10.07
N LYS A 65 23.99 -18.94 -11.26
CA LYS A 65 25.35 -19.42 -11.53
C LYS A 65 25.92 -18.63 -12.70
N TYR A 66 27.06 -17.97 -12.51
CA TYR A 66 27.69 -17.18 -13.56
C TYR A 66 29.20 -17.14 -13.43
N GLU A 67 29.86 -16.68 -14.49
CA GLU A 67 31.31 -16.55 -14.56
C GLU A 67 31.70 -15.07 -14.52
N GLU A 68 32.57 -14.71 -13.58
CA GLU A 68 33.06 -13.34 -13.42
C GLU A 68 34.59 -13.37 -13.33
N ARG A 69 35.26 -12.69 -14.26
CA ARG A 69 36.74 -12.63 -14.34
C ARG A 69 37.40 -14.03 -14.31
N GLY A 70 36.76 -15.03 -14.91
CA GLY A 70 37.24 -16.42 -14.97
C GLY A 70 36.94 -17.28 -13.72
N TYR A 71 36.18 -16.77 -12.75
CA TYR A 71 35.75 -17.51 -11.57
C TYR A 71 34.25 -17.82 -11.60
N TYR A 72 33.88 -19.05 -11.26
CA TYR A 72 32.48 -19.46 -11.14
C TYR A 72 31.90 -18.99 -9.80
N ARG A 73 30.84 -18.19 -9.84
CA ARG A 73 30.12 -17.70 -8.66
C ARG A 73 28.72 -18.31 -8.58
N VAL A 74 28.27 -18.52 -7.34
CA VAL A 74 26.95 -19.06 -7.03
C VAL A 74 26.25 -18.12 -6.07
N VAL A 75 25.08 -17.61 -6.47
CA VAL A 75 24.25 -16.76 -5.63
C VAL A 75 22.94 -17.47 -5.31
N ARG A 76 22.66 -17.61 -4.01
CA ARG A 76 21.50 -18.36 -3.51
C ARG A 76 20.30 -17.47 -3.21
N ASN A 77 20.53 -16.21 -2.82
CA ASN A 77 19.46 -15.23 -2.66
C ASN A 77 19.03 -14.67 -4.03
N ILE A 78 18.33 -15.50 -4.80
CA ILE A 78 17.80 -15.14 -6.11
C ILE A 78 16.40 -14.52 -5.99
N MET A 79 16.04 -13.68 -6.96
CA MET A 79 14.66 -13.27 -7.21
C MET A 79 14.05 -14.20 -8.27
N PRO A 80 13.18 -15.16 -7.91
CA PRO A 80 12.71 -16.19 -8.84
C PRO A 80 12.00 -15.65 -10.08
N THR A 81 11.36 -14.48 -9.96
CA THR A 81 10.66 -13.81 -11.05
C THR A 81 11.54 -12.92 -11.91
N SER A 82 12.81 -12.72 -11.55
CA SER A 82 13.73 -11.89 -12.35
C SER A 82 14.12 -12.58 -13.65
N ARG A 83 14.19 -11.80 -14.74
CA ARG A 83 14.57 -12.31 -16.07
C ARG A 83 15.91 -13.05 -16.07
N ALA A 84 16.91 -12.57 -15.35
CA ALA A 84 18.23 -13.20 -15.29
C ALA A 84 18.20 -14.63 -14.73
N VAL A 85 17.29 -14.89 -13.78
CA VAL A 85 17.11 -16.21 -13.15
C VAL A 85 16.25 -17.11 -14.03
N ILE A 86 15.17 -16.54 -14.60
CA ILE A 86 14.28 -17.23 -15.54
C ILE A 86 15.05 -17.71 -16.78
N ASP A 87 15.90 -16.86 -17.38
CA ASP A 87 16.66 -17.21 -18.58
C ASP A 87 17.67 -18.34 -18.31
N GLN A 88 18.26 -18.40 -17.11
CA GLN A 88 19.11 -19.53 -16.69
C GLN A 88 18.30 -20.84 -16.61
N ALA A 89 17.14 -20.82 -15.95
CA ALA A 89 16.29 -22.00 -15.83
C ALA A 89 15.72 -22.44 -17.19
N LEU A 90 15.33 -21.48 -18.04
CA LEU A 90 14.89 -21.71 -19.40
C LEU A 90 15.99 -22.37 -20.24
N TRP A 91 17.23 -21.94 -20.12
CA TRP A 91 18.38 -22.58 -20.78
C TRP A 91 18.46 -24.06 -20.40
N TYR A 92 18.36 -24.40 -19.11
CA TYR A 92 18.37 -25.80 -18.68
C TYR A 92 17.18 -26.58 -19.23
N ALA A 93 15.98 -26.01 -19.27
CA ALA A 93 14.82 -26.68 -19.87
C ALA A 93 15.00 -26.94 -21.38
N ILE A 94 15.53 -25.96 -22.12
CA ILE A 94 15.78 -26.11 -23.57
C ILE A 94 16.74 -27.26 -23.83
N TYR A 95 17.87 -27.31 -23.13
CA TYR A 95 18.91 -28.29 -23.40
C TYR A 95 18.68 -29.67 -22.75
N SER A 96 17.86 -29.74 -21.71
CA SER A 96 17.42 -31.02 -21.13
C SER A 96 16.22 -31.62 -21.86
N GLY A 97 15.49 -30.81 -22.63
CA GLY A 97 14.23 -31.21 -23.27
C GLY A 97 13.01 -31.15 -22.33
N ALA A 98 13.15 -30.60 -21.13
CA ALA A 98 12.04 -30.46 -20.20
C ALA A 98 10.97 -29.49 -20.74
N PRO A 99 9.68 -29.88 -20.79
CA PRO A 99 8.60 -29.00 -21.24
C PRO A 99 8.29 -27.86 -20.26
N TYR A 100 8.66 -28.01 -18.98
CA TYR A 100 8.42 -27.03 -17.94
C TYR A 100 9.71 -26.71 -17.19
N PHE A 101 9.79 -25.50 -16.67
CA PHE A 101 10.88 -25.08 -15.79
C PHE A 101 10.38 -24.18 -14.67
N ALA A 102 11.08 -24.16 -13.55
CA ALA A 102 10.73 -23.33 -12.42
C ALA A 102 11.97 -22.72 -11.75
N THR A 103 11.71 -21.68 -10.97
CA THR A 103 12.70 -20.97 -10.17
C THR A 103 12.14 -20.80 -8.76
N THR A 104 12.99 -20.89 -7.73
CA THR A 104 12.56 -20.64 -6.35
C THR A 104 13.68 -20.29 -5.39
N ASN A 105 13.40 -19.37 -4.47
CA ASN A 105 14.27 -19.02 -3.34
C ASN A 105 13.76 -19.63 -2.01
N GLY A 106 12.78 -20.54 -2.08
CA GLY A 106 12.12 -21.15 -0.94
C GLY A 106 11.00 -20.33 -0.30
N ARG A 107 10.80 -19.08 -0.74
CA ARG A 107 9.67 -18.21 -0.34
C ARG A 107 8.76 -17.89 -1.53
N VAL A 108 9.34 -17.73 -2.70
CA VAL A 108 8.64 -17.53 -3.97
C VAL A 108 8.95 -18.72 -4.88
N PHE A 109 7.94 -19.23 -5.57
CA PHE A 109 8.07 -20.26 -6.60
C PHE A 109 7.39 -19.79 -7.87
N ALA A 110 8.11 -19.84 -8.98
CA ALA A 110 7.60 -19.45 -10.29
C ALA A 110 7.81 -20.58 -11.29
N LEU A 111 6.73 -21.08 -11.87
CA LEU A 111 6.68 -22.18 -12.83
C LEU A 111 6.23 -21.64 -14.18
N PHE A 112 6.95 -22.08 -15.21
CA PHE A 112 6.79 -21.64 -16.58
C PHE A 112 6.75 -22.81 -17.56
N ARG A 113 6.05 -22.59 -18.66
CA ARG A 113 6.12 -23.44 -19.85
C ARG A 113 7.33 -23.03 -20.68
N ARG A 114 8.06 -24.01 -21.22
CA ARG A 114 9.10 -23.75 -22.20
C ARG A 114 8.46 -23.27 -23.52
N PRO A 115 8.95 -22.19 -24.15
CA PRO A 115 8.49 -21.73 -25.46
C PRO A 115 8.65 -22.82 -26.52
N GLU A 116 7.75 -22.82 -27.50
CA GLU A 116 7.86 -23.71 -28.65
C GLU A 116 9.01 -23.28 -29.58
N ALA A 117 9.40 -24.15 -30.51
CA ALA A 117 10.49 -23.86 -31.43
C ALA A 117 10.13 -22.64 -32.30
N GLY A 118 10.96 -21.59 -32.24
CA GLY A 118 10.73 -20.32 -32.95
C GLY A 118 9.91 -19.29 -32.16
N GLU A 119 9.36 -19.65 -31.00
CA GLU A 119 8.68 -18.75 -30.08
C GLU A 119 9.68 -18.05 -29.15
N LYS A 120 9.46 -16.76 -28.88
CA LYS A 120 10.22 -16.03 -27.85
C LYS A 120 9.55 -16.21 -26.50
N PHE A 121 10.34 -16.46 -25.47
CA PHE A 121 9.82 -16.48 -24.10
C PHE A 121 9.25 -15.11 -23.71
N SER A 122 8.01 -15.13 -23.23
CA SER A 122 7.30 -14.01 -22.62
C SER A 122 6.75 -14.45 -21.27
N PHE A 123 7.08 -13.70 -20.22
CA PHE A 123 6.56 -13.96 -18.87
C PHE A 123 5.02 -13.94 -18.83
N ASP A 124 4.39 -13.12 -19.67
CA ASP A 124 2.94 -13.04 -19.73
C ASP A 124 2.30 -14.34 -20.23
N THR A 125 2.79 -14.87 -21.35
CA THR A 125 2.16 -16.03 -22.01
C THR A 125 2.66 -17.39 -21.51
N HIS A 126 3.87 -17.45 -20.95
CA HIS A 126 4.51 -18.71 -20.56
C HIS A 126 4.40 -19.02 -19.07
N ARG A 127 3.96 -18.07 -18.25
CA ARG A 127 3.71 -18.30 -16.83
C ARG A 127 2.60 -19.30 -16.63
N ILE A 128 2.78 -20.16 -15.64
CA ILE A 128 1.76 -21.11 -15.19
C ILE A 128 1.37 -20.76 -13.76
N LEU A 129 2.33 -20.88 -12.85
CA LEU A 129 2.06 -20.82 -11.42
C LEU A 129 3.12 -19.95 -10.77
N ILE A 130 2.70 -18.84 -10.17
CA ILE A 130 3.53 -18.04 -9.29
C ILE A 130 2.88 -18.00 -7.91
N ARG A 131 3.67 -18.37 -6.91
CA ARG A 131 3.29 -18.39 -5.50
C ARG A 131 4.33 -17.62 -4.70
N GLU A 132 3.87 -16.84 -3.75
CA GLU A 132 4.70 -16.18 -2.74
C GLU A 132 4.35 -16.74 -1.35
N ARG A 133 5.25 -16.51 -0.38
CA ARG A 133 5.09 -16.97 1.01
C ARG A 133 4.88 -18.49 1.11
N ILE A 134 5.46 -19.24 0.18
CA ILE A 134 5.39 -20.69 0.22
C ILE A 134 6.15 -21.22 1.43
N THR A 135 5.71 -22.37 1.92
CA THR A 135 6.52 -23.21 2.81
C THR A 135 6.81 -24.50 2.06
N ILE A 136 8.08 -24.85 1.93
CA ILE A 136 8.47 -26.12 1.29
C ILE A 136 8.11 -27.26 2.24
N ASN A 137 7.03 -27.98 1.92
CA ASN A 137 6.50 -29.13 2.64
C ASN A 137 5.91 -30.15 1.63
N GLU A 138 5.35 -31.26 2.14
CA GLU A 138 4.74 -32.30 1.28
C GLU A 138 3.54 -31.81 0.49
N GLU A 139 2.68 -30.98 1.09
CA GLU A 139 1.50 -30.43 0.43
C GLU A 139 1.88 -29.59 -0.80
N PHE A 140 2.89 -28.73 -0.66
CA PHE A 140 3.40 -27.91 -1.75
C PHE A 140 4.11 -28.76 -2.82
N ALA A 141 4.90 -29.76 -2.42
CA ALA A 141 5.52 -30.69 -3.37
C ALA A 141 4.46 -31.46 -4.18
N GLU A 142 3.37 -31.88 -3.52
CA GLU A 142 2.22 -32.51 -4.16
C GLU A 142 1.49 -31.56 -5.11
N GLU A 143 1.27 -30.28 -4.73
CA GLU A 143 0.71 -29.26 -5.62
C GLU A 143 1.53 -29.12 -6.91
N ILE A 144 2.87 -29.06 -6.80
CA ILE A 144 3.77 -28.99 -7.96
C ILE A 144 3.58 -30.22 -8.84
N LEU A 145 3.65 -31.43 -8.26
CA LEU A 145 3.57 -32.70 -8.99
C LEU A 145 2.22 -32.86 -9.70
N ILE A 146 1.11 -32.54 -9.03
CA ILE A 146 -0.24 -32.54 -9.61
C ILE A 146 -0.31 -31.55 -10.78
N THR A 147 0.20 -30.33 -10.59
CA THR A 147 0.17 -29.28 -11.61
C THR A 147 0.91 -29.71 -12.87
N VAL A 148 2.15 -30.21 -12.75
CA VAL A 148 2.93 -30.67 -13.92
C VAL A 148 2.38 -31.95 -14.55
N SER A 149 1.74 -32.83 -13.76
CA SER A 149 1.07 -34.04 -14.27
C SER A 149 -0.13 -33.67 -15.14
N ARG A 150 -0.96 -32.74 -14.67
CA ARG A 150 -2.12 -32.23 -15.43
C ARG A 150 -1.66 -31.57 -16.73
N LEU A 151 -0.66 -30.70 -16.65
CA LEU A 151 -0.09 -30.05 -17.82
C LEU A 151 0.47 -31.06 -18.83
N TYR A 152 1.21 -32.08 -18.38
CA TYR A 152 1.72 -33.16 -19.23
C TYR A 152 0.59 -33.90 -19.96
N LYS A 153 -0.53 -34.14 -19.26
CA LYS A 153 -1.75 -34.75 -19.83
C LYS A 153 -2.63 -33.77 -20.61
N ARG A 154 -2.19 -32.51 -20.80
CA ARG A 154 -2.94 -31.43 -21.46
C ARG A 154 -4.28 -31.12 -20.77
N VAL A 155 -4.36 -31.36 -19.47
CA VAL A 155 -5.47 -30.94 -18.62
C VAL A 155 -5.24 -29.48 -18.24
N PRO A 156 -6.21 -28.57 -18.47
CA PRO A 156 -6.09 -27.17 -18.09
C PRO A 156 -5.82 -27.00 -16.60
N VAL A 157 -4.95 -26.06 -16.25
CA VAL A 157 -4.66 -25.64 -14.88
C VAL A 157 -4.92 -24.14 -14.74
N ALA A 158 -5.31 -23.70 -13.55
CA ALA A 158 -5.46 -22.28 -13.27
C ALA A 158 -4.10 -21.59 -13.41
N VAL A 159 -4.04 -20.56 -14.23
CA VAL A 159 -2.83 -19.73 -14.42
C VAL A 159 -2.88 -18.58 -13.43
N THR A 160 -1.77 -18.27 -12.75
CA THR A 160 -1.72 -17.08 -11.89
C THR A 160 -2.03 -15.82 -12.73
N PRO A 161 -2.99 -14.97 -12.33
CA PRO A 161 -3.30 -13.72 -13.03
C PRO A 161 -2.07 -12.82 -13.21
N LEU A 162 -2.01 -12.05 -14.31
CA LEU A 162 -0.83 -11.25 -14.68
C LEU A 162 -0.57 -10.13 -13.67
N ASP A 163 -1.62 -9.42 -13.26
CA ASP A 163 -1.62 -8.40 -12.21
C ASP A 163 -1.09 -8.94 -10.88
N TRP A 164 -1.59 -10.10 -10.46
CA TRP A 164 -1.11 -10.74 -9.24
C TRP A 164 0.35 -11.19 -9.34
N SER A 165 0.76 -11.68 -10.51
CA SER A 165 2.14 -12.06 -10.79
C SER A 165 3.09 -10.87 -10.74
N PHE A 166 2.62 -9.71 -11.19
CA PHE A 166 3.36 -8.47 -11.11
C PHE A 166 3.49 -7.99 -9.66
N ILE A 167 2.41 -8.05 -8.86
CA ILE A 167 2.47 -7.76 -7.41
C ILE A 167 3.52 -8.64 -6.72
N ILE A 168 3.56 -9.95 -7.01
CA ILE A 168 4.56 -10.87 -6.44
C ILE A 168 5.98 -10.46 -6.86
N LEU A 169 6.20 -10.11 -8.13
CA LEU A 169 7.50 -9.64 -8.63
C LEU A 169 7.97 -8.40 -7.85
N LEU A 170 7.09 -7.42 -7.66
CA LEU A 170 7.40 -6.20 -6.92
C LEU A 170 7.71 -6.48 -5.44
N ARG A 171 6.92 -7.33 -4.78
CA ARG A 171 7.13 -7.74 -3.38
C ARG A 171 8.44 -8.51 -3.18
N ASP A 172 8.78 -9.39 -4.12
CA ASP A 172 10.04 -10.14 -4.08
C ASP A 172 11.25 -9.20 -4.23
N PHE A 173 11.18 -8.22 -5.14
CA PHE A 173 12.21 -7.18 -5.28
C PHE A 173 12.40 -6.37 -3.99
N VAL A 174 11.31 -5.90 -3.38
CA VAL A 174 11.38 -5.13 -2.12
C VAL A 174 11.94 -5.98 -1.00
N THR A 175 11.50 -7.24 -0.87
CA THR A 175 11.99 -8.16 0.16
C THR A 175 13.49 -8.36 0.01
N TRP A 176 13.94 -8.74 -1.19
CA TRP A 176 15.35 -8.92 -1.51
C TRP A 176 16.18 -7.66 -1.22
N LEU A 177 15.74 -6.49 -1.69
CA LEU A 177 16.47 -5.24 -1.50
C LEU A 177 16.53 -4.85 -0.03
N SER A 178 15.41 -4.97 0.70
CA SER A 178 15.35 -4.63 2.12
C SER A 178 16.32 -5.49 2.95
N GLU A 179 16.38 -6.80 2.70
CA GLU A 179 17.33 -7.72 3.35
C GLU A 179 18.79 -7.41 2.99
N THR A 180 19.01 -6.95 1.75
CA THR A 180 20.34 -6.59 1.25
C THR A 180 20.88 -5.32 1.91
N ILE A 181 20.03 -4.31 2.17
CA ILE A 181 20.45 -3.01 2.71
C ILE A 181 20.32 -2.91 4.23
N GLU A 182 19.51 -3.74 4.88
CA GLU A 182 19.26 -3.69 6.34
C GLU A 182 20.56 -3.64 7.17
N PRO A 183 21.60 -4.46 6.91
CA PRO A 183 22.83 -4.40 7.70
C PRO A 183 23.57 -3.08 7.55
N LEU A 184 23.49 -2.47 6.36
CA LEU A 184 24.09 -1.15 6.08
C LEU A 184 23.34 -0.06 6.82
N ILE A 185 22.00 -0.06 6.78
CA ILE A 185 21.17 0.89 7.52
C ILE A 185 21.41 0.77 9.03
N ARG A 186 21.42 -0.46 9.57
CA ARG A 186 21.73 -0.72 10.99
C ARG A 186 23.12 -0.19 11.37
N ARG A 187 24.11 -0.34 10.49
CA ARG A 187 25.44 0.24 10.70
C ARG A 187 25.39 1.76 10.64
N LYS A 188 24.76 2.34 9.62
CA LYS A 188 24.64 3.79 9.38
C LYS A 188 24.00 4.51 10.56
N ILE A 189 22.89 4.00 11.10
CA ILE A 189 22.24 4.51 12.32
C ILE A 189 23.22 4.59 13.50
N ARG A 190 24.15 3.63 13.63
CA ARG A 190 25.10 3.56 14.74
C ARG A 190 26.33 4.45 14.56
N VAL A 191 26.87 4.53 13.34
CA VAL A 191 28.21 5.10 13.10
C VAL A 191 28.20 6.47 12.42
N ASP A 192 27.17 6.78 11.62
CA ASP A 192 27.06 8.06 10.93
C ASP A 192 26.27 9.04 11.80
N GLU A 193 26.98 9.98 12.45
CA GLU A 193 26.36 10.95 13.34
C GLU A 193 25.37 11.87 12.62
N GLY A 194 25.67 12.22 11.36
CA GLY A 194 24.82 13.07 10.54
C GLY A 194 23.53 12.38 10.16
N PHE A 195 23.61 11.14 9.69
CA PHE A 195 22.43 10.32 9.39
C PHE A 195 21.61 10.06 10.66
N ARG A 196 22.27 9.68 11.77
CA ARG A 196 21.59 9.45 13.06
C ARG A 196 20.84 10.69 13.52
N ALA A 197 21.42 11.89 13.42
CA ALA A 197 20.71 13.12 13.79
C ALA A 197 19.46 13.35 12.92
N ARG A 198 19.54 13.09 11.60
CA ARG A 198 18.38 13.19 10.69
C ARG A 198 17.33 12.12 10.98
N TYR A 199 17.75 10.89 11.29
CA TYR A 199 16.90 9.77 11.67
C TYR A 199 16.16 10.00 12.99
N GLU A 200 16.84 10.51 14.03
CA GLU A 200 16.18 10.87 15.30
C GLU A 200 15.22 12.04 15.12
N ARG A 201 15.58 13.03 14.28
CA ARG A 201 14.67 14.13 13.93
C ARG A 201 13.43 13.63 13.21
N PHE A 202 13.61 12.77 12.20
CA PHE A 202 12.52 12.11 11.49
C PHE A 202 11.61 11.38 12.46
N ALA A 203 12.16 10.50 13.32
CA ALA A 203 11.39 9.74 14.30
C ALA A 203 10.60 10.64 15.27
N GLY A 204 11.19 11.75 15.71
CA GLY A 204 10.50 12.73 16.55
C GLY A 204 9.42 13.54 15.83
N GLU A 205 9.53 13.72 14.51
CA GLU A 205 8.52 14.40 13.69
C GLU A 205 7.34 13.48 13.37
N VAL A 206 7.58 12.23 12.98
CA VAL A 206 6.51 11.28 12.64
C VAL A 206 5.89 10.59 13.87
N GLY A 207 6.55 10.67 15.03
CA GLY A 207 6.05 10.11 16.28
C GLY A 207 6.23 8.61 16.44
N TYR A 208 6.97 7.97 15.55
CA TYR A 208 7.40 6.58 15.68
C TYR A 208 8.86 6.46 15.26
N LYS A 209 9.55 5.46 15.80
CA LYS A 209 10.96 5.22 15.50
C LYS A 209 11.10 3.87 14.79
N PRO A 210 11.18 3.84 13.45
CA PRO A 210 11.32 2.58 12.72
C PRO A 210 12.63 1.92 13.11
N ASP A 211 12.64 0.62 13.39
CA ASP A 211 13.90 -0.09 13.49
C ASP A 211 14.63 -0.17 12.13
N ALA A 212 15.85 -0.71 12.11
CA ALA A 212 16.63 -0.78 10.88
C ALA A 212 15.97 -1.64 9.78
N SER A 213 15.24 -2.68 10.17
CA SER A 213 14.53 -3.57 9.24
C SER A 213 13.33 -2.84 8.62
N GLN A 214 12.55 -2.16 9.45
CA GLN A 214 11.43 -1.33 9.01
C GLN A 214 11.91 -0.22 8.07
N LEU A 215 12.95 0.53 8.46
CA LEU A 215 13.48 1.62 7.64
C LEU A 215 14.04 1.10 6.31
N ALA A 216 14.76 -0.02 6.32
CA ALA A 216 15.25 -0.67 5.10
C ALA A 216 14.09 -1.08 4.17
N LYS A 217 12.98 -1.57 4.73
CA LYS A 217 11.82 -1.95 3.94
C LYS A 217 11.11 -0.75 3.31
N GLU A 218 10.89 0.31 4.09
CA GLU A 218 10.33 1.58 3.58
C GLU A 218 11.23 2.18 2.48
N MET A 219 12.55 2.19 2.69
CA MET A 219 13.53 2.61 1.67
C MET A 219 13.47 1.76 0.40
N ALA A 220 13.33 0.44 0.53
CA ALA A 220 13.24 -0.45 -0.62
C ALA A 220 11.96 -0.23 -1.44
N TYR A 221 10.80 -0.01 -0.79
CA TYR A 221 9.57 0.36 -1.49
C TYR A 221 9.71 1.69 -2.22
N VAL A 222 10.22 2.72 -1.54
CA VAL A 222 10.42 4.05 -2.15
C VAL A 222 11.36 3.95 -3.35
N PHE A 223 12.46 3.22 -3.21
CA PHE A 223 13.43 3.01 -4.28
C PHE A 223 12.80 2.32 -5.49
N MET A 224 12.08 1.23 -5.26
CA MET A 224 11.35 0.50 -6.30
C MET A 224 10.31 1.40 -7.00
N ASN A 225 9.48 2.08 -6.21
CA ASN A 225 8.40 2.92 -6.70
C ASN A 225 8.92 4.07 -7.58
N LYS A 226 10.05 4.69 -7.22
CA LYS A 226 10.69 5.72 -8.05
C LYS A 226 11.14 5.18 -9.40
N ILE A 227 11.73 3.98 -9.44
CA ILE A 227 12.12 3.34 -10.70
C ILE A 227 10.88 3.10 -11.56
N ILE A 228 9.85 2.48 -10.99
CA ILE A 228 8.59 2.17 -11.69
C ILE A 228 7.96 3.46 -12.23
N PHE A 229 7.83 4.48 -11.38
CA PHE A 229 7.19 5.72 -11.76
C PHE A 229 8.00 6.49 -12.80
N TYR A 230 9.33 6.49 -12.71
CA TYR A 230 10.19 7.03 -13.76
C TYR A 230 9.96 6.33 -15.11
N LYS A 231 9.86 4.99 -15.10
CA LYS A 231 9.57 4.18 -16.29
C LYS A 231 8.23 4.50 -16.94
N VAL A 232 7.23 4.85 -16.13
CA VAL A 232 5.96 5.38 -16.64
C VAL A 232 6.19 6.76 -17.27
N LEU A 233 6.79 7.70 -16.54
CA LEU A 233 6.96 9.08 -17.02
C LEU A 233 7.77 9.17 -18.31
N GLU A 234 8.86 8.41 -18.46
CA GLU A 234 9.73 8.50 -19.65
C GLU A 234 9.04 8.10 -20.97
N ARG A 235 7.90 7.42 -20.88
CA ARG A 235 7.08 7.03 -22.04
C ARG A 235 6.05 8.11 -22.42
N HIS A 236 5.65 8.94 -21.46
CA HIS A 236 4.64 9.97 -21.64
C HIS A 236 5.23 11.38 -21.84
N PHE A 237 6.40 11.66 -21.27
CA PHE A 237 7.09 12.94 -21.39
C PHE A 237 8.27 12.83 -22.36
N LYS A 238 8.14 13.47 -23.53
CA LYS A 238 9.16 13.42 -24.60
C LYS A 238 10.49 14.06 -24.16
N GLU A 239 10.43 15.01 -23.24
CA GLU A 239 11.54 15.71 -22.62
C GLU A 239 12.47 14.76 -21.83
N LEU A 240 11.91 13.66 -21.33
CA LEU A 240 12.66 12.56 -20.73
C LEU A 240 13.29 11.65 -21.78
N GLY A 241 12.67 11.53 -22.96
CA GLY A 241 12.94 10.57 -24.03
C GLY A 241 14.30 10.62 -24.74
N GLY A 242 15.15 11.62 -24.46
CA GLY A 242 16.53 11.63 -24.98
C GLY A 242 17.48 10.62 -24.30
N ARG A 243 17.13 10.13 -23.10
CA ARG A 243 17.87 9.12 -22.34
C ARG A 243 16.88 8.29 -21.53
N LYS A 244 16.34 7.23 -22.12
CA LYS A 244 15.57 6.24 -21.36
C LYS A 244 16.45 5.66 -20.26
N LEU A 245 15.87 5.42 -19.09
CA LEU A 245 16.53 4.67 -18.03
C LEU A 245 16.78 3.25 -18.53
N ARG A 246 18.05 2.92 -18.75
CA ARG A 246 18.52 1.58 -19.10
C ARG A 246 19.41 1.08 -17.97
N SER A 247 19.89 -0.15 -18.10
CA SER A 247 20.92 -0.70 -17.23
C SER A 247 22.08 0.28 -17.06
N ILE A 248 22.37 0.58 -15.80
CA ILE A 248 23.37 1.54 -15.36
C ILE A 248 24.68 0.78 -15.17
N THR A 249 25.71 1.23 -15.87
CA THR A 249 27.10 0.82 -15.59
C THR A 249 27.75 1.87 -14.71
N ALA A 250 28.26 1.46 -13.55
CA ALA A 250 28.94 2.32 -12.61
C ALA A 250 30.15 1.60 -11.98
N PRO A 251 31.21 2.33 -11.61
CA PRO A 251 32.39 1.73 -10.98
C PRO A 251 32.14 1.24 -9.54
N ASP A 252 31.16 1.84 -8.86
CA ASP A 252 30.81 1.56 -7.47
C ASP A 252 29.32 1.87 -7.20
N SER A 253 28.82 1.37 -6.08
CA SER A 253 27.43 1.56 -5.63
C SER A 253 27.00 3.01 -5.45
N LYS A 254 27.89 3.91 -5.02
CA LYS A 254 27.58 5.33 -4.83
C LYS A 254 27.40 6.02 -6.18
N SER A 255 28.34 5.81 -7.10
CA SER A 255 28.26 6.29 -8.48
C SER A 255 27.00 5.79 -9.19
N TYR A 256 26.58 4.55 -8.91
CA TYR A 256 25.33 3.99 -9.42
C TYR A 256 24.11 4.78 -8.94
N LEU A 257 24.01 5.01 -7.62
CA LEU A 257 22.92 5.79 -7.03
C LEU A 257 22.92 7.24 -7.53
N ASP A 258 24.08 7.86 -7.68
CA ASP A 258 24.21 9.22 -8.23
C ASP A 258 23.69 9.31 -9.68
N ILE A 259 23.95 8.30 -10.51
CA ILE A 259 23.39 8.23 -11.86
C ILE A 259 21.87 8.11 -11.81
N LEU A 260 21.34 7.20 -10.98
CA LEU A 260 19.90 6.97 -10.85
C LEU A 260 19.16 8.20 -10.32
N ASN A 261 19.71 8.87 -9.30
CA ASN A 261 19.14 10.09 -8.73
C ASN A 261 19.12 11.24 -9.73
N ARG A 262 20.07 11.31 -10.68
CA ARG A 262 19.99 12.29 -11.78
C ARG A 262 18.81 12.03 -12.74
N TYR A 263 18.43 10.77 -12.95
CA TYR A 263 17.21 10.47 -13.71
C TYR A 263 15.98 10.97 -12.95
N PHE A 264 15.88 10.71 -11.64
CA PHE A 264 14.77 11.19 -10.81
C PHE A 264 14.68 12.72 -10.76
N ALA A 265 15.80 13.41 -10.59
CA ALA A 265 15.84 14.88 -10.63
C ALA A 265 15.38 15.43 -11.98
N LYS A 266 15.77 14.77 -13.09
CA LYS A 266 15.32 15.15 -14.43
C LYS A 266 13.81 14.91 -14.64
N ALA A 267 13.22 13.88 -14.02
CA ALA A 267 11.78 13.67 -14.04
C ALA A 267 11.04 14.85 -13.40
N VAL A 268 11.49 15.30 -12.24
CA VAL A 268 10.91 16.47 -11.57
C VAL A 268 11.08 17.73 -12.41
N GLU A 269 12.28 17.98 -12.95
CA GLU A 269 12.55 19.14 -13.80
C GLU A 269 11.68 19.16 -15.07
N ALA A 270 11.56 18.03 -15.75
CA ALA A 270 10.82 17.95 -17.01
C ALA A 270 9.30 18.04 -16.81
N THR A 271 8.78 17.55 -15.69
CA THR A 271 7.34 17.54 -15.41
C THR A 271 6.88 18.79 -14.68
N GLY A 272 7.77 19.46 -13.94
CA GLY A 272 7.41 20.57 -13.07
C GLY A 272 6.75 20.15 -11.74
N ASP A 273 6.73 18.86 -11.41
CA ASP A 273 6.10 18.30 -10.19
C ASP A 273 6.68 16.91 -9.84
N PHE A 274 5.94 16.09 -9.09
CA PHE A 274 6.29 14.77 -8.59
C PHE A 274 7.46 14.78 -7.60
N GLU A 275 7.75 15.93 -6.99
CA GLU A 275 8.68 16.01 -5.87
C GLU A 275 8.31 15.06 -4.73
N PRO A 276 7.03 14.91 -4.33
CA PRO A 276 6.64 13.93 -3.31
C PRO A 276 6.94 12.47 -3.70
N VAL A 277 7.08 12.18 -5.00
CA VAL A 277 7.44 10.84 -5.48
C VAL A 277 8.96 10.66 -5.47
N PHE A 278 9.72 11.66 -5.96
CA PHE A 278 11.16 11.51 -6.21
C PHE A 278 12.07 12.06 -5.10
N TYR A 279 11.57 12.95 -4.25
CA TYR A 279 12.28 13.50 -3.10
C TYR A 279 11.54 13.09 -1.83
N THR A 280 12.11 12.11 -1.13
CA THR A 280 11.45 11.44 0.00
C THR A 280 12.28 11.52 1.28
N GLY A 281 13.26 12.44 1.33
CA GLY A 281 13.96 12.81 2.54
C GLY A 281 14.88 11.68 3.02
N ILE A 282 14.66 11.17 4.23
CA ILE A 282 15.50 10.11 4.80
C ILE A 282 15.55 8.86 3.92
N TYR A 283 14.47 8.57 3.18
CA TYR A 283 14.41 7.40 2.29
C TYR A 283 15.34 7.53 1.07
N ASP A 284 15.80 8.74 0.74
CA ASP A 284 16.75 9.00 -0.35
C ASP A 284 18.18 8.65 0.05
N GLU A 285 18.44 8.43 1.34
CA GLU A 285 19.76 8.14 1.89
C GLU A 285 20.09 6.64 1.93
N ILE A 286 19.36 5.85 1.15
CA ILE A 286 19.61 4.43 0.91
C ILE A 286 21.07 4.20 0.49
N GLU A 287 21.68 3.14 1.01
CA GLU A 287 22.99 2.66 0.62
C GLU A 287 22.87 1.26 0.02
N LEU A 288 23.63 1.01 -1.04
CA LEU A 288 23.75 -0.31 -1.64
C LEU A 288 25.12 -0.90 -1.28
N PRO A 289 25.23 -2.21 -1.06
CA PRO A 289 26.54 -2.87 -0.99
C PRO A 289 27.33 -2.62 -2.28
N ASP A 290 28.65 -2.47 -2.15
CA ASP A 290 29.56 -2.40 -3.28
C ASP A 290 29.81 -3.80 -3.87
N ASP A 291 28.73 -4.37 -4.38
CA ASP A 291 28.66 -5.71 -4.96
C ASP A 291 28.06 -5.61 -6.37
N PRO A 292 28.82 -5.97 -7.43
CA PRO A 292 28.33 -5.99 -8.80
C PRO A 292 27.03 -6.77 -8.96
N PHE A 293 26.82 -7.84 -8.18
CA PHE A 293 25.61 -8.66 -8.25
C PHE A 293 24.36 -7.87 -7.81
N VAL A 294 24.48 -7.04 -6.78
CA VAL A 294 23.38 -6.19 -6.32
C VAL A 294 23.01 -5.19 -7.41
N LEU A 295 24.00 -4.56 -8.04
CA LEU A 295 23.76 -3.60 -9.12
C LEU A 295 23.16 -4.29 -10.36
N GLU A 296 23.63 -5.48 -10.71
CA GLU A 296 23.05 -6.29 -11.78
C GLU A 296 21.59 -6.66 -11.53
N ASN A 297 21.22 -7.02 -10.29
CA ASN A 297 19.84 -7.34 -9.95
C ASN A 297 18.92 -6.12 -10.03
N ILE A 298 19.41 -4.93 -9.64
CA ILE A 298 18.64 -3.69 -9.82
C ILE A 298 18.51 -3.36 -11.31
N ASN A 299 19.58 -3.54 -12.10
CA ASN A 299 19.52 -3.40 -13.56
C ASN A 299 18.53 -4.38 -14.20
N ALA A 300 18.51 -5.64 -13.76
CA ALA A 300 17.53 -6.63 -14.21
C ALA A 300 16.10 -6.17 -13.88
N PHE A 301 15.86 -5.60 -12.70
CA PHE A 301 14.56 -5.01 -12.36
C PHE A 301 14.20 -3.81 -13.26
N ILE A 302 15.16 -2.93 -13.57
CA ILE A 302 14.98 -1.81 -14.51
C ILE A 302 14.61 -2.32 -15.92
N GLU A 303 15.25 -3.40 -16.38
CA GLU A 303 14.95 -4.05 -17.66
C GLU A 303 13.58 -4.74 -17.62
N ASP A 304 13.24 -5.43 -16.54
CA ASP A 304 11.94 -6.04 -16.32
C ASP A 304 10.83 -4.99 -16.42
N MET A 305 11.03 -3.78 -15.87
CA MET A 305 10.07 -2.68 -15.98
C MET A 305 10.00 -2.07 -17.39
N GLU A 306 10.99 -2.29 -18.27
CA GLU A 306 10.89 -1.94 -19.69
C GLU A 306 9.91 -2.87 -20.42
N HIS A 307 9.90 -4.15 -20.04
CA HIS A 307 9.06 -5.18 -20.66
C HIS A 307 7.65 -5.26 -20.04
N HIS A 308 7.56 -5.12 -18.73
CA HIS A 308 6.30 -5.12 -17.99
C HIS A 308 5.75 -3.70 -17.90
N ARG A 309 5.01 -3.33 -18.95
CA ARG A 309 4.48 -1.98 -19.11
C ARG A 309 3.22 -1.82 -18.26
N LEU A 310 3.36 -1.19 -17.10
CA LEU A 310 2.24 -0.88 -16.21
C LEU A 310 1.10 -0.14 -16.92
N GLU A 311 1.40 0.78 -17.83
CA GLU A 311 0.39 1.55 -18.56
C GLU A 311 -0.38 0.75 -19.64
N ASP A 312 0.13 -0.44 -19.98
CA ASP A 312 -0.59 -1.41 -20.79
C ASP A 312 -1.59 -2.20 -19.92
N LEU A 313 -1.40 -2.21 -18.59
CA LEU A 313 -2.40 -2.68 -17.63
C LEU A 313 -3.46 -1.57 -17.50
N GLY A 314 -4.74 -1.94 -17.55
CA GLY A 314 -5.83 -0.97 -17.38
C GLY A 314 -5.68 -0.18 -16.07
N SER A 315 -6.18 1.06 -16.03
CA SER A 315 -6.02 1.95 -14.86
C SER A 315 -6.51 1.33 -13.55
N ASP A 316 -7.57 0.52 -13.59
CA ASP A 316 -8.03 -0.25 -12.43
C ASP A 316 -7.03 -1.29 -11.95
N ILE A 317 -6.33 -1.97 -12.87
CA ILE A 317 -5.31 -2.97 -12.55
C ILE A 317 -4.09 -2.30 -11.91
N VAL A 318 -3.61 -1.21 -12.50
CA VAL A 318 -2.49 -0.44 -11.91
C VAL A 318 -2.88 0.03 -10.52
N GLY A 319 -4.11 0.50 -10.38
CA GLY A 319 -4.63 0.94 -9.11
C GLY A 319 -4.68 -0.16 -8.06
N PHE A 320 -5.15 -1.34 -8.45
CA PHE A 320 -5.16 -2.56 -7.63
C PHE A 320 -3.75 -2.99 -7.24
N ILE A 321 -2.77 -2.93 -8.16
CA ILE A 321 -1.38 -3.28 -7.88
C ILE A 321 -0.84 -2.45 -6.71
N TYR A 322 -1.03 -1.14 -6.70
CA TYR A 322 -0.54 -0.30 -5.60
C TYR A 322 -1.36 -0.43 -4.31
N GLU A 323 -2.67 -0.68 -4.42
CA GLU A 323 -3.54 -0.96 -3.25
C GLU A 323 -3.15 -2.26 -2.55
N GLU A 324 -2.77 -3.29 -3.30
CA GLU A 324 -2.34 -4.58 -2.78
C GLU A 324 -0.82 -4.67 -2.58
N LEU A 325 0.00 -3.80 -3.16
CA LEU A 325 1.47 -3.94 -3.15
C LEU A 325 2.02 -4.23 -1.75
N ILE A 326 1.56 -3.49 -0.75
CA ILE A 326 1.96 -3.69 0.65
C ILE A 326 0.93 -4.59 1.35
N PRO A 327 1.32 -5.80 1.78
CA PRO A 327 0.43 -6.72 2.48
C PRO A 327 -0.19 -6.11 3.75
N ALA A 328 -1.42 -6.50 4.11
CA ALA A 328 -2.13 -5.96 5.28
C ALA A 328 -1.34 -6.07 6.60
N ALA A 329 -0.77 -7.25 6.90
CA ALA A 329 0.05 -7.46 8.10
C ALA A 329 1.29 -6.56 8.13
N GLU A 330 1.83 -6.23 6.96
CA GLU A 330 2.98 -5.37 6.82
C GLU A 330 2.62 -3.90 6.95
N ARG A 331 1.51 -3.45 6.36
CA ARG A 331 0.96 -2.11 6.60
C ARG A 331 0.82 -1.83 8.09
N HIS A 332 0.26 -2.77 8.84
CA HIS A 332 0.17 -2.66 10.30
C HIS A 332 1.55 -2.56 10.97
N ALA A 333 2.51 -3.41 10.59
CA ALA A 333 3.89 -3.34 11.10
C ALA A 333 4.60 -2.01 10.75
N LEU A 334 4.23 -1.39 9.62
CA LEU A 334 4.69 -0.07 9.21
C LEU A 334 3.93 1.09 9.91
N GLY A 335 3.07 0.79 10.89
CA GLY A 335 2.27 1.79 11.61
C GLY A 335 1.12 2.39 10.78
N GLN A 336 0.76 1.76 9.67
CA GLN A 336 -0.33 2.21 8.79
C GLN A 336 -1.62 1.47 9.16
N PHE A 337 -2.56 2.18 9.80
CA PHE A 337 -3.89 1.65 10.08
C PHE A 337 -4.70 1.55 8.77
N TYR A 338 -5.04 0.32 8.38
CA TYR A 338 -5.74 0.05 7.13
C TYR A 338 -7.24 0.33 7.25
N THR A 339 -7.77 1.27 6.49
CA THR A 339 -9.22 1.47 6.37
C THR A 339 -9.83 0.40 5.46
N PRO A 340 -10.79 -0.41 5.94
CA PRO A 340 -11.50 -1.39 5.12
C PRO A 340 -12.16 -0.71 3.89
N PRO A 341 -12.03 -1.26 2.67
CA PRO A 341 -12.44 -0.55 1.45
C PRO A 341 -13.94 -0.23 1.41
N ALA A 342 -14.77 -1.10 1.98
CA ALA A 342 -16.22 -0.91 2.05
C ALA A 342 -16.60 0.24 3.00
N ILE A 343 -15.89 0.39 4.13
CA ILE A 343 -16.08 1.51 5.05
C ILE A 343 -15.65 2.83 4.40
N ALA A 344 -14.48 2.84 3.74
CA ALA A 344 -14.01 4.00 3.02
C ALA A 344 -14.99 4.43 1.92
N GLU A 345 -15.57 3.46 1.20
CA GLU A 345 -16.58 3.70 0.17
C GLU A 345 -17.88 4.28 0.74
N LEU A 346 -18.40 3.72 1.83
CA LEU A 346 -19.59 4.23 2.52
C LEU A 346 -19.42 5.70 2.92
N ILE A 347 -18.35 5.99 3.66
CA ILE A 347 -18.06 7.34 4.15
C ILE A 347 -17.91 8.31 2.97
N THR A 348 -17.18 7.90 1.94
CA THR A 348 -16.92 8.75 0.76
C THR A 348 -18.22 9.04 0.00
N ARG A 349 -19.02 8.02 -0.31
CA ARG A 349 -20.29 8.19 -1.03
C ARG A 349 -21.29 9.05 -0.27
N TRP A 350 -21.24 9.00 1.06
CA TRP A 350 -22.07 9.83 1.91
C TRP A 350 -21.59 11.29 1.95
N ALA A 351 -20.28 11.52 2.06
CA ALA A 351 -19.72 12.87 2.21
C ALA A 351 -19.63 13.63 0.88
N VAL A 352 -19.15 12.98 -0.18
CA VAL A 352 -18.91 13.58 -1.52
C VAL A 352 -20.17 13.46 -2.38
N ARG A 353 -20.83 14.59 -2.64
CA ARG A 353 -22.17 14.64 -3.24
C ARG A 353 -22.22 15.49 -4.52
N SER A 354 -21.23 16.33 -4.80
CA SER A 354 -21.16 17.19 -5.99
C SER A 354 -19.93 16.87 -6.84
N PRO A 355 -20.01 16.97 -8.19
CA PRO A 355 -18.84 16.84 -9.06
C PRO A 355 -17.73 17.86 -8.78
N ASP A 356 -18.03 18.97 -8.11
CA ASP A 356 -17.09 20.06 -7.81
C ASP A 356 -16.64 20.10 -6.34
N ASP A 357 -17.03 19.09 -5.53
CA ASP A 357 -16.65 19.04 -4.12
C ASP A 357 -15.12 18.96 -3.97
N LYS A 358 -14.56 19.77 -3.08
CA LYS A 358 -13.18 19.69 -2.61
C LYS A 358 -13.09 18.77 -1.40
N VAL A 359 -12.20 17.79 -1.47
CA VAL A 359 -12.11 16.68 -0.52
C VAL A 359 -10.75 16.70 0.18
N LEU A 360 -10.78 16.65 1.51
CA LEU A 360 -9.60 16.54 2.36
C LEU A 360 -9.56 15.18 3.04
N ASP A 361 -8.41 14.53 2.98
CA ASP A 361 -8.00 13.50 3.94
C ASP A 361 -6.83 14.04 4.80
N PRO A 362 -7.07 14.35 6.10
CA PRO A 362 -6.11 14.97 6.99
C PRO A 362 -5.03 14.01 7.54
N GLY A 363 -5.13 12.72 7.25
CA GLY A 363 -4.19 11.68 7.68
C GLY A 363 -4.25 10.50 6.71
N CYS A 364 -3.84 10.76 5.47
CA CYS A 364 -4.26 9.98 4.32
C CYS A 364 -3.72 8.55 4.27
N GLY A 365 -2.63 8.26 4.98
CA GLY A 365 -2.00 6.95 4.94
C GLY A 365 -1.64 6.60 3.49
N SER A 366 -2.02 5.39 3.05
CA SER A 366 -1.81 4.94 1.66
C SER A 366 -2.81 5.52 0.65
N GLY A 367 -3.76 6.36 1.08
CA GLY A 367 -4.65 7.12 0.20
C GLY A 367 -5.99 6.45 -0.11
N THR A 368 -6.41 5.46 0.68
CA THR A 368 -7.65 4.69 0.43
C THR A 368 -8.88 5.58 0.26
N PHE A 369 -9.08 6.57 1.13
CA PHE A 369 -10.21 7.50 1.01
C PHE A 369 -10.10 8.38 -0.23
N LEU A 370 -8.92 8.89 -0.55
CA LEU A 370 -8.73 9.75 -1.72
C LEU A 370 -8.91 8.99 -3.03
N VAL A 371 -8.54 7.71 -3.08
CA VAL A 371 -8.84 6.83 -4.22
C VAL A 371 -10.35 6.62 -4.36
N LYS A 372 -11.07 6.38 -3.26
CA LYS A 372 -12.54 6.30 -3.29
C LYS A 372 -13.17 7.64 -3.70
N ALA A 373 -12.64 8.76 -3.23
CA ALA A 373 -13.10 10.10 -3.59
C ALA A 373 -12.86 10.40 -5.07
N TYR A 374 -11.71 9.99 -5.61
CA TYR A 374 -11.42 10.08 -7.03
C TYR A 374 -12.49 9.35 -7.86
N LYS A 375 -12.77 8.09 -7.51
CA LYS A 375 -13.80 7.29 -8.19
C LYS A 375 -15.18 7.95 -8.09
N ARG A 376 -15.55 8.42 -6.89
CA ARG A 376 -16.84 9.08 -6.65
C ARG A 376 -16.99 10.37 -7.46
N LEU A 377 -15.96 11.21 -7.52
CA LEU A 377 -15.97 12.44 -8.32
C LEU A 377 -16.03 12.13 -9.82
N LEU A 378 -15.35 11.08 -10.27
CA LEU A 378 -15.41 10.62 -11.66
C LEU A 378 -16.83 10.20 -12.06
N GLU A 379 -17.49 9.41 -11.22
CA GLU A 379 -18.90 9.01 -11.38
C GLU A 379 -19.84 10.21 -11.37
N LEU A 380 -19.69 11.14 -10.42
CA LEU A 380 -20.52 12.35 -10.31
C LEU A 380 -20.35 13.30 -11.51
N LYS A 381 -19.16 13.31 -12.13
CA LYS A 381 -18.89 14.04 -13.37
C LYS A 381 -19.42 13.31 -14.63
N GLY A 382 -19.98 12.11 -14.47
CA GLY A 382 -20.60 11.34 -15.55
C GLY A 382 -19.63 10.51 -16.39
N TYR A 383 -18.41 10.27 -15.92
CA TYR A 383 -17.42 9.45 -16.62
C TYR A 383 -17.45 8.00 -16.12
N ARG A 384 -17.36 7.05 -17.05
CA ARG A 384 -17.12 5.63 -16.72
C ARG A 384 -15.63 5.34 -16.54
N GLU A 385 -14.82 5.92 -17.41
CA GLU A 385 -13.36 5.82 -17.42
C GLU A 385 -12.76 7.22 -17.35
N PRO A 386 -11.59 7.38 -16.71
CA PRO A 386 -10.92 8.67 -16.62
C PRO A 386 -10.48 9.18 -18.00
N THR A 387 -10.71 10.47 -18.24
CA THR A 387 -10.09 11.24 -19.33
C THR A 387 -9.00 12.12 -18.75
N GLU A 388 -8.08 12.61 -19.58
CA GLU A 388 -7.04 13.55 -19.11
C GLU A 388 -7.63 14.77 -18.41
N LYS A 389 -8.72 15.34 -18.98
CA LYS A 389 -9.43 16.47 -18.39
C LYS A 389 -10.01 16.12 -17.03
N ALA A 390 -10.78 15.04 -16.95
CA ALA A 390 -11.41 14.62 -15.70
C ALA A 390 -10.37 14.29 -14.63
N HIS A 391 -9.29 13.60 -15.01
CA HIS A 391 -8.20 13.26 -14.11
C HIS A 391 -7.55 14.51 -13.49
N LYS A 392 -7.15 15.48 -14.33
CA LYS A 392 -6.58 16.75 -13.86
C LYS A 392 -7.53 17.51 -12.94
N GLU A 393 -8.81 17.65 -13.33
CA GLU A 393 -9.81 18.33 -12.52
C GLU A 393 -10.02 17.67 -11.16
N ILE A 394 -10.19 16.34 -11.14
CA ILE A 394 -10.41 15.58 -9.91
C ILE A 394 -9.18 15.71 -9.00
N LEU A 395 -7.97 15.58 -9.52
CA LEU A 395 -6.76 15.68 -8.69
C LEU A 395 -6.63 17.06 -8.01
N ARG A 396 -7.04 18.15 -8.68
CA ARG A 396 -7.11 19.50 -8.05
C ARG A 396 -8.09 19.58 -6.89
N GLN A 397 -9.10 18.71 -6.87
CA GLN A 397 -10.12 18.66 -5.83
C GLN A 397 -9.68 17.82 -4.61
N LEU A 398 -8.62 17.03 -4.72
CA LEU A 398 -8.16 16.12 -3.67
C LEU A 398 -6.97 16.72 -2.91
N TYR A 399 -7.04 16.68 -1.58
CA TYR A 399 -6.01 17.18 -0.68
C TYR A 399 -5.63 16.09 0.32
N ALA A 400 -4.35 15.70 0.29
CA ALA A 400 -3.78 14.63 1.09
C ALA A 400 -2.79 15.21 2.10
N PHE A 401 -3.05 15.02 3.38
CA PHE A 401 -2.12 15.39 4.45
C PHE A 401 -1.62 14.12 5.12
N ASP A 402 -0.32 14.04 5.35
CA ASP A 402 0.26 13.04 6.23
C ASP A 402 1.52 13.60 6.88
N ILE A 403 1.74 13.21 8.13
CA ILE A 403 2.96 13.56 8.86
C ILE A 403 4.13 12.67 8.45
N ASN A 404 3.83 11.47 7.92
CA ASN A 404 4.82 10.52 7.45
C ASN A 404 4.98 10.63 5.91
N PRO A 405 6.20 10.88 5.41
CA PRO A 405 6.44 10.99 3.98
C PRO A 405 6.26 9.66 3.21
N PHE A 406 6.37 8.50 3.87
CA PHE A 406 6.22 7.21 3.18
C PHE A 406 4.78 6.91 2.76
N PRO A 407 3.76 6.94 3.64
CA PRO A 407 2.37 6.82 3.22
C PRO A 407 1.96 7.91 2.22
N LEU A 408 2.43 9.16 2.42
CA LEU A 408 2.15 10.25 1.48
C LEU A 408 2.69 9.96 0.07
N HIS A 409 3.90 9.39 -0.02
CA HIS A 409 4.48 8.92 -1.29
C HIS A 409 3.59 7.86 -1.96
N LEU A 410 3.07 6.89 -1.20
CA LEU A 410 2.14 5.88 -1.72
C LEU A 410 0.83 6.53 -2.20
N THR A 411 0.28 7.48 -1.45
CA THR A 411 -0.91 8.23 -1.85
C THR A 411 -0.69 8.99 -3.16
N ALA A 412 0.45 9.68 -3.29
CA ALA A 412 0.81 10.40 -4.51
C ALA A 412 0.83 9.48 -5.74
N LEU A 413 1.46 8.31 -5.60
CA LEU A 413 1.50 7.29 -6.66
C LEU A 413 0.11 6.71 -6.95
N ASN A 414 -0.66 6.36 -5.92
CA ASN A 414 -2.00 5.81 -6.06
C ASN A 414 -2.92 6.74 -6.85
N LEU A 415 -2.86 8.05 -6.57
CA LEU A 415 -3.63 9.07 -7.26
C LEU A 415 -3.12 9.34 -8.67
N ALA A 416 -1.81 9.51 -8.85
CA ALA A 416 -1.21 9.75 -10.17
C ALA A 416 -1.43 8.58 -11.14
N THR A 417 -1.48 7.34 -10.61
CA THR A 417 -1.67 6.13 -11.41
C THR A 417 -3.13 5.85 -11.78
N ARG A 418 -4.11 6.56 -11.19
CA ARG A 418 -5.54 6.42 -11.54
C ARG A 418 -5.82 6.70 -13.01
N TYR A 419 -5.00 7.52 -13.65
CA TYR A 419 -4.97 7.62 -15.09
C TYR A 419 -3.54 7.74 -15.60
N ILE A 420 -2.83 6.62 -15.47
CA ILE A 420 -1.40 6.47 -15.80
C ILE A 420 -1.01 7.00 -17.19
N ARG A 421 -1.95 7.03 -18.14
CA ARG A 421 -1.73 7.52 -19.51
C ARG A 421 -1.64 9.04 -19.63
N ALA A 422 -2.13 9.78 -18.63
CA ALA A 422 -1.92 11.20 -18.51
C ALA A 422 -1.50 11.56 -17.08
N PRO A 423 -0.21 11.31 -16.74
CA PRO A 423 0.32 11.71 -15.45
C PRO A 423 0.09 13.20 -15.22
N SER A 424 -0.35 13.55 -14.01
CA SER A 424 -0.84 14.88 -13.70
C SER A 424 -0.15 15.45 -12.48
N THR A 425 0.20 16.74 -12.60
CA THR A 425 0.90 17.55 -11.61
C THR A 425 -0.05 18.30 -10.67
N GLU A 426 -1.27 17.79 -10.51
CA GLU A 426 -2.37 18.53 -9.89
C GLU A 426 -2.73 17.98 -8.51
N VAL A 427 -2.06 16.90 -8.09
CA VAL A 427 -2.31 16.26 -6.79
C VAL A 427 -1.84 17.19 -5.68
N ASN A 428 -2.69 17.53 -4.72
CA ASN A 428 -2.28 18.32 -3.56
C ASN A 428 -1.84 17.39 -2.42
N THR A 429 -0.56 17.01 -2.39
CA THR A 429 0.03 16.26 -1.26
C THR A 429 0.82 17.20 -0.36
N ILE A 430 0.52 17.18 0.93
CA ILE A 430 1.08 18.09 1.92
C ILE A 430 1.72 17.27 3.05
N HIS A 431 3.05 17.25 3.09
CA HIS A 431 3.82 16.59 4.14
C HIS A 431 3.93 17.51 5.36
N THR A 432 2.99 17.37 6.30
CA THR A 432 2.95 18.19 7.51
C THR A 432 2.03 17.58 8.57
N ASP A 433 2.21 18.02 9.81
CA ASP A 433 1.24 17.76 10.87
C ASP A 433 -0.04 18.56 10.58
N PHE A 434 -1.17 17.86 10.46
CA PHE A 434 -2.49 18.44 10.17
C PHE A 434 -2.83 19.63 11.08
N PHE A 435 -2.46 19.57 12.37
CA PHE A 435 -2.74 20.62 13.34
C PHE A 435 -1.96 21.91 13.10
N ARG A 436 -0.92 21.89 12.26
CA ARG A 436 -0.10 23.08 11.93
C ARG A 436 -0.64 23.89 10.77
N VAL A 437 -1.67 23.41 10.08
CA VAL A 437 -2.24 24.05 8.91
C VAL A 437 -3.67 24.47 9.17
N LYS A 438 -4.03 25.65 8.68
CA LYS A 438 -5.39 26.19 8.71
C LYS A 438 -5.90 26.39 7.29
N ALA A 439 -7.23 26.36 7.12
CA ALA A 439 -7.84 26.78 5.87
C ALA A 439 -7.45 28.23 5.54
N GLU A 440 -7.41 28.53 4.24
CA GLU A 440 -7.02 29.82 3.64
C GLU A 440 -5.53 30.17 3.78
N GLN A 441 -4.73 29.27 4.37
CA GLN A 441 -3.28 29.37 4.38
C GLN A 441 -2.69 28.88 3.05
N THR A 442 -1.63 29.53 2.59
CA THR A 442 -0.76 28.99 1.53
C THR A 442 0.32 28.13 2.18
N VAL A 443 0.41 26.87 1.74
CA VAL A 443 1.55 26.00 2.04
C VAL A 443 2.44 25.92 0.81
N VAL A 444 3.74 25.79 1.04
CA VAL A 444 4.73 25.75 -0.04
C VAL A 444 5.35 24.36 -0.06
N SER A 445 5.52 23.79 -1.25
CA SER A 445 6.29 22.56 -1.43
C SER A 445 7.65 22.71 -0.75
N PRO A 446 8.11 21.69 0.00
CA PRO A 446 9.43 21.74 0.63
C PRO A 446 10.56 21.75 -0.42
N TYR A 447 10.26 21.42 -1.69
CA TYR A 447 11.21 21.31 -2.77
C TYR A 447 11.07 22.47 -3.76
N ALA A 448 12.20 22.91 -4.30
CA ALA A 448 12.23 23.89 -5.40
C ALA A 448 12.46 23.16 -6.73
N VAL A 449 11.73 23.56 -7.76
CA VAL A 449 11.86 23.04 -9.13
C VAL A 449 12.55 24.09 -9.99
N LYS A 450 13.49 23.66 -10.83
CA LYS A 450 14.09 24.52 -11.85
C LYS A 450 13.17 24.60 -13.05
N THR A 451 12.69 25.81 -13.34
CA THR A 451 11.88 26.12 -14.52
C THR A 451 12.69 26.99 -15.48
N LEU A 452 12.18 27.17 -16.70
CA LEU A 452 12.73 28.14 -17.66
C LEU A 452 12.78 29.58 -17.11
N ALA A 453 11.98 29.88 -16.07
CA ALA A 453 11.94 31.18 -15.40
C ALA A 453 12.80 31.26 -14.11
N GLY A 454 13.48 30.18 -13.72
CA GLY A 454 14.28 30.09 -12.48
C GLY A 454 13.77 29.04 -11.50
N GLU A 455 14.31 29.04 -10.27
CA GLU A 455 13.84 28.16 -9.19
C GLU A 455 12.49 28.65 -8.67
N ALA A 456 11.49 27.77 -8.70
CA ALA A 456 10.13 28.02 -8.21
C ALA A 456 9.72 26.95 -7.21
N LYS A 457 8.95 27.32 -6.18
CA LYS A 457 8.31 26.36 -5.28
C LYS A 457 6.83 26.30 -5.60
N ARG A 458 6.25 25.10 -5.57
CA ARG A 458 4.81 24.92 -5.77
C ARG A 458 4.05 25.45 -4.54
N GLU A 459 3.19 26.43 -4.76
CA GLU A 459 2.31 26.98 -3.73
C GLU A 459 0.94 26.30 -3.81
N ILE A 460 0.45 25.81 -2.67
CA ILE A 460 -0.87 25.20 -2.55
C ILE A 460 -1.67 26.06 -1.57
N VAL A 461 -2.72 26.69 -2.07
CA VAL A 461 -3.69 27.40 -1.22
C VAL A 461 -4.65 26.37 -0.65
N ILE A 462 -4.70 26.26 0.68
CA ILE A 462 -5.61 25.35 1.37
C ILE A 462 -7.00 25.97 1.40
N PRO A 463 -8.00 25.39 0.72
CA PRO A 463 -9.35 25.95 0.71
C PRO A 463 -10.10 25.58 1.99
N LYS A 464 -11.32 26.12 2.14
CA LYS A 464 -12.34 25.43 2.92
C LYS A 464 -12.84 24.23 2.13
N PHE A 465 -13.15 23.15 2.84
CA PHE A 465 -13.49 21.86 2.23
C PHE A 465 -14.98 21.56 2.28
N ASP A 466 -15.42 20.82 1.26
CA ASP A 466 -16.79 20.38 1.08
C ASP A 466 -17.01 19.02 1.71
N ALA A 467 -15.96 18.18 1.68
CA ALA A 467 -15.89 16.91 2.38
C ALA A 467 -14.55 16.76 3.11
N VAL A 468 -14.59 16.28 4.36
CA VAL A 468 -13.43 15.77 5.09
C VAL A 468 -13.68 14.31 5.39
N ILE A 469 -12.84 13.41 4.89
CA ILE A 469 -12.98 11.96 5.04
C ILE A 469 -11.68 11.36 5.55
N ALA A 470 -11.74 10.54 6.60
CA ALA A 470 -10.51 10.06 7.23
C ALA A 470 -10.68 8.79 8.09
N ASN A 471 -9.56 8.14 8.35
CA ASN A 471 -9.37 7.20 9.46
C ASN A 471 -8.21 7.75 10.31
N PRO A 472 -8.47 8.70 11.24
CA PRO A 472 -7.42 9.29 12.05
C PRO A 472 -6.75 8.25 12.98
N PRO A 473 -5.53 8.51 13.46
CA PRO A 473 -4.84 7.60 14.37
C PRO A 473 -5.60 7.40 15.70
N TYR A 474 -5.42 6.23 16.33
CA TYR A 474 -6.07 5.86 17.61
C TYR A 474 -5.12 5.99 18.80
N THR A 475 -4.19 6.93 18.72
CA THR A 475 -3.14 7.19 19.72
C THR A 475 -3.70 7.88 20.95
N ARG A 476 -3.28 7.44 22.15
CA ARG A 476 -3.62 8.08 23.43
C ARG A 476 -2.83 9.36 23.61
N TRP A 477 -3.34 10.31 24.38
CA TRP A 477 -2.68 11.61 24.60
C TRP A 477 -1.20 11.49 25.00
N THR A 478 -0.88 10.55 25.89
CA THR A 478 0.48 10.30 26.39
C THR A 478 1.45 9.74 25.34
N GLU A 479 0.94 9.16 24.26
CA GLU A 479 1.70 8.59 23.14
C GLU A 479 1.87 9.59 21.98
N ILE A 480 1.13 10.70 21.99
CA ILE A 480 1.23 11.74 20.95
C ILE A 480 2.59 12.47 21.10
N PRO A 481 3.33 12.69 19.99
CA PRO A 481 4.58 13.45 20.02
C PRO A 481 4.41 14.84 20.63
N GLU A 482 5.40 15.32 21.39
CA GLU A 482 5.31 16.63 22.07
C GLU A 482 4.99 17.77 21.08
N LYS A 483 5.68 17.81 19.93
CA LYS A 483 5.43 18.81 18.88
C LYS A 483 3.98 18.79 18.37
N THR A 484 3.38 17.60 18.25
CA THR A 484 1.97 17.46 17.84
C THR A 484 1.04 17.87 18.97
N ARG A 485 1.36 17.58 20.23
CA ARG A 485 0.60 18.08 21.39
C ARG A 485 0.63 19.61 21.48
N GLU A 486 1.77 20.23 21.19
CA GLU A 486 1.91 21.69 21.07
C GLU A 486 1.04 22.22 19.92
N ALA A 487 1.13 21.63 18.72
CA ALA A 487 0.31 22.02 17.57
C ALA A 487 -1.19 21.88 17.83
N ILE A 488 -1.63 20.85 18.55
CA ILE A 488 -3.03 20.69 18.99
C ILE A 488 -3.44 21.84 19.91
N LYS A 489 -2.62 22.21 20.90
CA LYS A 489 -2.91 23.32 21.82
C LYS A 489 -3.00 24.65 21.07
N ASP A 490 -2.10 24.89 20.11
CA ASP A 490 -2.06 26.13 19.32
C ASP A 490 -3.22 26.24 18.33
N SER A 491 -3.65 25.12 17.76
CA SER A 491 -4.73 25.09 16.76
C SER A 491 -6.12 25.11 17.39
N ILE A 492 -6.37 24.28 18.40
CA ILE A 492 -7.71 24.03 18.95
C ILE A 492 -7.78 24.13 20.49
N GLY A 493 -6.72 24.59 21.17
CA GLY A 493 -6.68 24.66 22.65
C GLY A 493 -7.81 25.46 23.30
N LYS A 494 -8.30 26.52 22.62
CA LYS A 494 -9.49 27.26 23.06
C LYS A 494 -10.75 26.37 23.09
N LEU A 495 -11.00 25.62 22.01
CA LEU A 495 -12.14 24.70 21.91
C LEU A 495 -12.00 23.55 22.92
N LEU A 496 -10.78 23.01 23.10
CA LEU A 496 -10.54 21.97 24.11
C LEU A 496 -10.88 22.47 25.52
N SER A 497 -10.56 23.71 25.83
CA SER A 497 -10.86 24.29 27.14
C SER A 497 -12.35 24.57 27.33
N GLU A 498 -13.02 25.06 26.29
CA GLU A 498 -14.47 25.33 26.29
C GLU A 498 -15.31 24.08 26.56
N TYR A 499 -14.91 22.94 25.99
CA TYR A 499 -15.61 21.67 26.14
C TYR A 499 -14.99 20.73 27.17
N ASN A 500 -14.02 21.16 27.98
CA ASN A 500 -13.35 20.31 28.99
C ASN A 500 -12.67 19.05 28.39
N LEU A 501 -12.17 19.17 27.15
CA LEU A 501 -11.45 18.12 26.42
C LEU A 501 -9.91 18.29 26.49
N THR A 502 -9.41 19.23 27.28
CA THR A 502 -7.98 19.31 27.60
C THR A 502 -7.57 18.08 28.41
N ALA A 503 -6.58 17.34 27.93
CA ALA A 503 -6.10 16.13 28.60
C ALA A 503 -5.61 16.41 30.04
N GLN A 504 -6.09 15.62 31.00
CA GLN A 504 -5.72 15.64 32.41
C GLN A 504 -5.31 14.23 32.83
N VAL A 505 -4.11 13.80 32.43
CA VAL A 505 -3.58 12.43 32.63
C VAL A 505 -3.67 11.98 34.09
N GLN A 506 -3.36 12.86 35.04
CA GLN A 506 -3.44 12.57 36.49
C GLN A 506 -4.86 12.27 36.99
N ARG A 507 -5.88 12.70 36.25
CA ARG A 507 -7.30 12.45 36.54
C ARG A 507 -7.90 11.40 35.60
N GLY A 508 -7.08 10.71 34.79
CA GLY A 508 -7.52 9.70 33.84
C GLY A 508 -8.26 10.22 32.62
N ILE A 509 -8.24 11.53 32.36
CA ILE A 509 -8.89 12.15 31.19
C ILE A 509 -7.86 12.23 30.06
N GLU A 510 -7.92 11.28 29.14
CA GLU A 510 -7.03 11.20 27.97
C GLU A 510 -7.82 11.02 26.68
N PRO A 511 -8.39 12.10 26.11
CA PRO A 511 -9.07 12.03 24.83
C PRO A 511 -8.12 11.53 23.74
N GLY A 512 -8.59 10.58 22.92
CA GLY A 512 -7.80 10.08 21.79
C GLY A 512 -7.54 11.17 20.74
N ILE A 513 -6.46 11.04 19.97
CA ILE A 513 -6.10 12.03 18.96
C ILE A 513 -7.20 12.23 17.89
N TYR A 514 -8.01 11.21 17.60
CA TYR A 514 -9.13 11.29 16.66
C TYR A 514 -10.19 12.36 17.02
N ILE A 515 -10.40 12.67 18.31
CA ILE A 515 -11.28 13.77 18.75
C ILE A 515 -10.71 15.11 18.29
N HIS A 516 -9.41 15.30 18.52
CA HIS A 516 -8.68 16.50 18.11
C HIS A 516 -8.74 16.68 16.58
N PHE A 517 -8.61 15.59 15.81
CA PHE A 517 -8.78 15.62 14.35
C PHE A 517 -10.16 16.15 13.94
N ILE A 518 -11.25 15.66 14.54
CA ILE A 518 -12.60 16.14 14.23
C ILE A 518 -12.77 17.62 14.60
N MET A 519 -12.26 18.03 15.77
CA MET A 519 -12.32 19.42 16.22
C MET A 519 -11.53 20.37 15.31
N HIS A 520 -10.36 19.96 14.83
CA HIS A 520 -9.59 20.77 13.88
C HIS A 520 -10.23 20.78 12.49
N ALA A 521 -10.73 19.63 12.02
CA ALA A 521 -11.44 19.51 10.75
C ALA A 521 -12.72 20.38 10.67
N TYR A 522 -13.40 20.64 11.79
CA TYR A 522 -14.48 21.63 11.86
C TYR A 522 -14.04 23.00 11.31
N SER A 523 -12.82 23.45 11.64
CA SER A 523 -12.28 24.71 11.16
C SER A 523 -11.92 24.68 9.67
N MET A 524 -11.71 23.49 9.10
CA MET A 524 -11.35 23.29 7.69
C MET A 524 -12.58 23.22 6.78
N LEU A 525 -13.75 22.86 7.30
CA LEU A 525 -15.00 22.74 6.54
C LEU A 525 -15.63 24.10 6.21
N ARG A 526 -16.22 24.21 5.02
CA ARG A 526 -17.22 25.25 4.73
C ARG A 526 -18.54 24.97 5.47
N GLU A 527 -19.39 25.98 5.59
CA GLU A 527 -20.76 25.78 6.09
C GLU A 527 -21.52 24.78 5.20
N GLY A 528 -22.22 23.81 5.79
CA GLY A 528 -22.86 22.70 5.08
C GLY A 528 -21.89 21.62 4.55
N GLY A 529 -20.58 21.76 4.79
CA GLY A 529 -19.59 20.73 4.46
C GLY A 529 -19.77 19.47 5.31
N ARG A 530 -19.38 18.32 4.77
CA ARG A 530 -19.61 17.00 5.39
C ARG A 530 -18.31 16.40 5.92
N LEU A 531 -18.35 15.88 7.13
CA LEU A 531 -17.26 15.12 7.72
C LEU A 531 -17.72 13.69 7.94
N GLY A 532 -16.97 12.74 7.39
CA GLY A 532 -17.17 11.31 7.67
C GLY A 532 -15.88 10.68 8.13
N MET A 533 -15.85 10.07 9.31
CA MET A 533 -14.64 9.41 9.83
C MET A 533 -14.98 8.08 10.47
N ILE A 534 -14.04 7.13 10.38
CA ILE A 534 -14.02 5.95 11.26
C ILE A 534 -13.07 6.23 12.43
N ILE A 535 -13.58 6.09 13.65
CA ILE A 535 -12.85 6.39 14.88
C ILE A 535 -13.03 5.25 15.89
N SER A 536 -12.17 5.19 16.90
CA SER A 536 -12.36 4.31 18.05
C SER A 536 -13.74 4.54 18.69
N ASP A 537 -14.47 3.48 19.01
CA ASP A 537 -15.77 3.54 19.70
C ASP A 537 -15.63 3.86 21.21
N SER A 538 -14.39 3.80 21.74
CA SER A 538 -14.10 3.93 23.16
C SER A 538 -14.68 5.18 23.82
N TRP A 539 -14.81 6.29 23.07
CA TRP A 539 -15.35 7.54 23.61
C TRP A 539 -16.83 7.43 23.97
N LEU A 540 -17.58 6.48 23.40
CA LEU A 540 -19.01 6.33 23.66
C LEU A 540 -19.34 6.02 25.12
N GLN A 541 -18.36 5.51 25.89
CA GLN A 541 -18.51 5.06 27.28
C GLN A 541 -17.74 5.92 28.29
N THR A 542 -17.04 6.95 27.86
CA THR A 542 -16.19 7.78 28.74
C THR A 542 -16.86 9.08 29.14
N ASP A 543 -16.40 9.68 30.23
CA ASP A 543 -16.94 10.96 30.71
C ASP A 543 -16.54 12.11 29.79
N TYR A 544 -15.30 12.10 29.27
CA TYR A 544 -14.89 13.04 28.21
C TYR A 544 -15.70 12.84 26.92
N GLY A 545 -16.27 11.65 26.71
CA GLY A 545 -17.13 11.36 25.56
C GLY A 545 -18.44 12.13 25.59
N VAL A 546 -18.97 12.40 26.79
CA VAL A 546 -20.13 13.28 26.98
C VAL A 546 -19.79 14.70 26.53
N ASP A 547 -18.63 15.19 26.97
CA ASP A 547 -18.10 16.50 26.59
C ASP A 547 -17.88 16.62 25.07
N PHE A 548 -17.33 15.59 24.44
CA PHE A 548 -17.18 15.51 22.99
C PHE A 548 -18.53 15.46 22.27
N GLY A 549 -19.50 14.71 22.81
CA GLY A 549 -20.87 14.70 22.30
C GLY A 549 -21.50 16.09 22.28
N ARG A 550 -21.29 16.92 23.32
CA ARG A 550 -21.76 18.31 23.34
C ARG A 550 -21.15 19.13 22.20
N PHE A 551 -19.84 19.04 22.01
CA PHE A 551 -19.15 19.68 20.87
C PHE A 551 -19.79 19.29 19.53
N LEU A 552 -20.09 18.01 19.33
CA LEU A 552 -20.73 17.54 18.10
C LEU A 552 -22.11 18.17 17.89
N LEU A 553 -22.95 18.21 18.94
CA LEU A 553 -24.29 18.77 18.88
C LEU A 553 -24.31 20.30 18.67
N ASP A 554 -23.29 20.99 19.17
CA ASP A 554 -23.16 22.45 19.09
C ASP A 554 -22.58 22.95 17.76
N HIS A 555 -21.92 22.10 17.00
CA HIS A 555 -21.25 22.50 15.75
C HIS A 555 -21.73 21.77 14.49
N PHE A 556 -22.41 20.63 14.64
CA PHE A 556 -22.81 19.79 13.52
C PHE A 556 -24.26 19.34 13.59
N LYS A 557 -24.87 19.13 12.42
CA LYS A 557 -25.96 18.16 12.28
C LYS A 557 -25.32 16.77 12.33
N VAL A 558 -25.54 16.02 13.41
CA VAL A 558 -25.07 14.65 13.55
C VAL A 558 -26.00 13.76 12.74
N LYS A 559 -25.55 13.30 11.58
CA LYS A 559 -26.39 12.56 10.62
C LYS A 559 -26.48 11.09 10.99
N ALA A 560 -25.35 10.47 11.31
CA ALA A 560 -25.34 9.13 11.88
C ALA A 560 -24.12 8.86 12.77
N LEU A 561 -24.32 8.00 13.75
CA LEU A 561 -23.29 7.28 14.46
C LEU A 561 -23.54 5.78 14.25
N ILE A 562 -22.60 5.08 13.64
CA ILE A 562 -22.71 3.68 13.26
C ILE A 562 -21.63 2.90 14.01
N ASP A 563 -22.03 2.17 15.03
CA ASP A 563 -21.15 1.24 15.73
C ASP A 563 -21.13 -0.11 15.00
N ILE A 564 -19.95 -0.72 14.85
CA ILE A 564 -19.76 -1.91 14.00
C ILE A 564 -19.26 -3.06 14.86
N SER A 565 -20.00 -4.19 14.89
CA SER A 565 -19.63 -5.36 15.71
C SER A 565 -18.37 -6.08 15.23
N ALA A 566 -18.13 -6.05 13.91
CA ALA A 566 -16.97 -6.69 13.32
C ALA A 566 -15.70 -6.04 13.85
N ARG A 567 -14.73 -6.88 14.23
CA ARG A 567 -13.33 -6.49 14.37
C ARG A 567 -12.80 -6.19 12.96
N VAL A 568 -13.22 -5.08 12.37
CA VAL A 568 -13.00 -4.77 10.94
C VAL A 568 -11.51 -4.60 10.61
N PHE A 569 -10.66 -4.47 11.63
CA PHE A 569 -9.21 -4.45 11.52
C PHE A 569 -8.65 -5.84 11.88
N PRO A 570 -7.86 -6.48 10.98
CA PRO A 570 -7.26 -7.79 11.24
C PRO A 570 -6.42 -7.84 12.52
N VAL A 571 -5.78 -6.71 12.88
CA VAL A 571 -5.01 -6.45 14.11
C VAL A 571 -4.87 -4.91 14.22
N PRO A 572 -5.00 -4.26 15.40
CA PRO A 572 -5.42 -4.75 16.71
C PRO A 572 -6.94 -4.65 16.92
N LEU A 573 -7.42 -5.31 17.99
CA LEU A 573 -8.81 -5.42 18.45
C LEU A 573 -9.37 -4.08 19.01
N ILE A 574 -9.36 -3.01 18.24
CA ILE A 574 -9.95 -1.73 18.64
C ILE A 574 -11.38 -1.69 18.09
N GLY A 575 -12.36 -1.52 18.98
CA GLY A 575 -13.75 -1.28 18.59
C GLY A 575 -13.85 0.05 17.85
N THR A 576 -14.70 0.11 16.82
CA THR A 576 -14.75 1.28 15.94
C THR A 576 -16.16 1.64 15.53
N CYS A 577 -16.39 2.95 15.43
CA CYS A 577 -17.63 3.51 14.93
C CYS A 577 -17.36 4.48 13.77
N ILE A 578 -18.32 4.57 12.85
CA ILE A 578 -18.36 5.59 11.80
C ILE A 578 -19.20 6.76 12.30
N ILE A 579 -18.68 7.97 12.19
CA ILE A 579 -19.40 9.21 12.47
C ILE A 579 -19.60 10.01 11.19
N LEU A 580 -20.85 10.43 10.95
CA LEU A 580 -21.26 11.20 9.76
C LEU A 580 -21.85 12.54 10.23
N LEU A 581 -21.18 13.65 9.92
CA LEU A 581 -21.49 14.99 10.42
C LEU A 581 -21.62 16.00 9.28
N GLU A 582 -22.58 16.92 9.37
CA GLU A 582 -22.69 18.07 8.46
C GLU A 582 -22.50 19.35 9.26
N LYS A 583 -21.52 20.19 8.87
CA LYS A 583 -21.23 21.44 9.57
C LYS A 583 -22.42 22.38 9.47
N CYS A 584 -22.88 22.89 10.62
CA CYS A 584 -24.02 23.78 10.67
C CYS A 584 -23.90 24.79 11.81
N ALA A 585 -23.80 26.07 11.50
CA ALA A 585 -23.78 27.17 12.46
C ALA A 585 -25.16 27.48 13.05
N ASN A 586 -26.24 27.18 12.33
CA ASN A 586 -27.62 27.47 12.77
C ASN A 586 -28.14 26.43 13.78
N GLU A 587 -28.31 26.87 15.03
CA GLU A 587 -28.79 26.04 16.14
C GLU A 587 -30.16 25.40 15.89
N LYS A 588 -31.14 26.15 15.36
CA LYS A 588 -32.49 25.62 15.11
C LYS A 588 -32.48 24.52 14.06
N GLU A 589 -31.62 24.65 13.05
CA GLU A 589 -31.44 23.61 12.04
C GLU A 589 -30.75 22.37 12.61
N ARG A 590 -29.78 22.56 13.51
CA ARG A 590 -29.16 21.46 14.25
C ARG A 590 -30.20 20.75 15.11
N GLU A 591 -30.95 21.46 15.95
CA GLU A 591 -31.98 20.89 16.81
C GLU A 591 -33.08 20.15 16.01
N GLY A 592 -33.42 20.65 14.82
CA GLY A 592 -34.39 20.04 13.92
C GLY A 592 -33.89 18.79 13.17
N ASN A 593 -32.58 18.54 13.17
CA ASN A 593 -31.99 17.39 12.50
C ASN A 593 -32.42 16.06 13.13
N LYS A 594 -32.53 15.02 12.30
CA LYS A 594 -32.65 13.64 12.77
C LYS A 594 -31.27 12.99 12.80
N THR A 595 -30.94 12.38 13.93
CA THR A 595 -29.70 11.64 14.16
C THR A 595 -30.01 10.15 14.21
N VAL A 596 -29.29 9.37 13.39
CA VAL A 596 -29.41 7.91 13.37
C VAL A 596 -28.29 7.30 14.20
N PHE A 597 -28.66 6.58 15.26
CA PHE A 597 -27.78 5.71 16.02
C PHE A 597 -27.99 4.28 15.53
N MET A 598 -26.94 3.63 15.05
CA MET A 598 -27.03 2.30 14.47
C MET A 598 -25.96 1.40 15.08
N TYR A 599 -26.35 0.17 15.42
CA TYR A 599 -25.40 -0.92 15.60
C TYR A 599 -25.54 -1.90 14.44
N ALA A 600 -24.47 -2.02 13.67
CA ALA A 600 -24.37 -2.94 12.55
C ALA A 600 -23.64 -4.20 13.00
N ASP A 601 -24.40 -5.27 13.24
CA ASP A 601 -23.80 -6.58 13.50
C ASP A 601 -23.36 -7.22 12.19
N ILE A 602 -22.05 -7.23 11.95
CA ILE A 602 -21.44 -7.77 10.74
C ILE A 602 -20.67 -9.01 11.15
N SER A 603 -21.28 -10.18 10.95
CA SER A 603 -20.58 -11.45 11.18
C SER A 603 -19.36 -11.57 10.27
N GLU A 604 -18.32 -12.30 10.70
CA GLU A 604 -17.08 -12.51 9.90
C GLU A 604 -17.35 -13.13 8.51
N THR A 605 -18.53 -13.74 8.32
CA THR A 605 -18.96 -14.39 7.08
C THR A 605 -19.87 -13.54 6.19
N GLU A 606 -20.42 -12.43 6.69
CA GLU A 606 -21.31 -11.56 5.91
C GLU A 606 -20.57 -10.36 5.33
N ALA A 607 -20.82 -10.09 4.05
CA ALA A 607 -20.20 -8.95 3.37
C ALA A 607 -20.76 -7.62 3.90
N PHE A 608 -19.89 -6.63 4.08
CA PHE A 608 -20.28 -5.26 4.43
C PHE A 608 -21.09 -4.62 3.29
N LYS A 609 -22.41 -4.45 3.47
CA LYS A 609 -23.33 -3.96 2.43
C LYS A 609 -23.44 -2.44 2.43
N VAL A 610 -22.56 -1.78 1.68
CA VAL A 610 -22.47 -0.31 1.61
C VAL A 610 -23.81 0.36 1.24
N ASP A 611 -24.47 -0.11 0.18
CA ASP A 611 -25.74 0.46 -0.28
C ASP A 611 -26.83 0.37 0.78
N GLU A 612 -26.95 -0.80 1.40
CA GLU A 612 -27.96 -1.07 2.43
C GLU A 612 -27.78 -0.15 3.65
N ILE A 613 -26.53 0.04 4.10
CA ILE A 613 -26.25 0.91 5.23
C ILE A 613 -26.50 2.39 4.89
N LEU A 614 -26.12 2.84 3.69
CA LEU A 614 -26.42 4.21 3.25
C LEU A 614 -27.94 4.45 3.18
N GLU A 615 -28.70 3.47 2.68
CA GLU A 615 -30.16 3.54 2.67
C GLU A 615 -30.75 3.51 4.07
N ALA A 616 -30.19 2.73 5.00
CA ALA A 616 -30.61 2.70 6.40
C ALA A 616 -30.36 4.04 7.12
N VAL A 617 -29.26 4.73 6.79
CA VAL A 617 -29.01 6.09 7.31
C VAL A 617 -29.99 7.11 6.75
N GLU A 618 -30.35 7.00 5.47
CA GLU A 618 -31.27 7.95 4.82
C GLU A 618 -32.76 7.66 5.11
N LYS A 619 -33.13 6.39 5.31
CA LYS A 619 -34.51 5.88 5.49
C LYS A 619 -34.57 4.80 6.59
N PRO A 620 -34.21 5.14 7.84
CA PRO A 620 -34.06 4.17 8.93
C PRO A 620 -35.33 3.35 9.23
N GLU A 621 -36.51 3.91 8.98
CA GLU A 621 -37.81 3.25 9.18
C GLU A 621 -37.99 1.94 8.38
N LYS A 622 -37.20 1.73 7.33
CA LYS A 622 -37.28 0.51 6.49
C LYS A 622 -36.33 -0.61 6.92
N TYR A 623 -35.40 -0.35 7.84
CA TYR A 623 -34.31 -1.27 8.16
C TYR A 623 -34.26 -1.68 9.65
N GLY A 624 -35.28 -1.33 10.43
CA GLY A 624 -35.36 -1.66 11.87
C GLY A 624 -35.39 -3.16 12.17
N ASP A 625 -35.78 -4.00 11.21
CA ASP A 625 -35.76 -5.47 11.35
C ASP A 625 -34.37 -6.07 11.09
N ARG A 626 -33.45 -5.30 10.49
CA ARG A 626 -32.12 -5.76 10.08
C ARG A 626 -30.99 -5.23 10.95
N TYR A 627 -31.11 -4.00 11.41
CA TYR A 627 -30.12 -3.34 12.24
C TYR A 627 -30.79 -2.82 13.52
N THR A 628 -30.04 -2.82 14.62
CA THR A 628 -30.43 -2.09 15.81
C THR A 628 -30.31 -0.60 15.51
N LEU A 629 -31.46 0.06 15.31
CA LEU A 629 -31.55 1.44 14.88
C LEU A 629 -32.36 2.26 15.88
N ARG A 630 -31.85 3.43 16.22
CA ARG A 630 -32.57 4.44 16.99
C ARG A 630 -32.43 5.80 16.32
N VAL A 631 -33.56 6.45 16.10
CA VAL A 631 -33.61 7.78 15.47
C VAL A 631 -34.10 8.77 16.50
N LEU A 632 -33.27 9.78 16.79
CA LEU A 632 -33.61 10.85 17.72
C LEU A 632 -33.59 12.18 16.98
N LYS A 633 -34.50 13.08 17.35
CA LYS A 633 -34.36 14.49 16.98
C LYS A 633 -33.17 15.04 17.76
N GLN A 634 -32.26 15.75 17.11
CA GLN A 634 -31.00 16.14 17.71
C GLN A 634 -31.19 17.06 18.94
N GLY A 635 -32.21 17.93 18.92
CA GLY A 635 -32.56 18.76 20.09
C GLY A 635 -33.09 17.96 21.30
N GLU A 636 -33.43 16.68 21.13
CA GLU A 636 -33.91 15.79 22.19
C GLU A 636 -32.79 14.87 22.72
N ILE A 637 -31.58 14.93 22.13
CA ILE A 637 -30.44 14.12 22.58
C ILE A 637 -29.93 14.68 23.93
N PRO A 638 -29.85 13.86 24.99
CA PRO A 638 -29.31 14.27 26.28
C PRO A 638 -27.86 14.74 26.15
N ARG A 639 -27.53 15.87 26.79
CA ARG A 639 -26.19 16.50 26.75
C ARG A 639 -25.28 16.07 27.90
N ASP A 640 -25.77 15.25 28.81
CA ASP A 640 -25.13 14.82 30.06
C ASP A 640 -25.00 13.29 30.17
N GLN A 641 -25.24 12.56 29.07
CA GLN A 641 -25.19 11.10 29.04
C GLN A 641 -24.16 10.55 28.08
N LYS A 642 -23.67 9.34 28.39
CA LYS A 642 -22.78 8.56 27.54
C LYS A 642 -23.52 8.08 26.29
N TRP A 643 -22.93 8.31 25.13
CA TRP A 643 -23.59 8.06 23.85
C TRP A 643 -23.81 6.57 23.55
N ILE A 644 -23.11 5.67 24.23
CA ILE A 644 -23.42 4.23 24.15
C ILE A 644 -24.89 3.92 24.50
N ASN A 645 -25.48 4.69 25.43
CA ASN A 645 -26.87 4.53 25.85
C ASN A 645 -27.88 5.01 24.78
N LEU A 646 -27.40 5.73 23.76
CA LEU A 646 -28.20 6.15 22.61
C LEU A 646 -28.24 5.06 21.53
N ILE A 647 -27.33 4.09 21.59
CA ILE A 647 -27.32 2.92 20.70
C ILE A 647 -28.03 1.75 21.38
N PHE A 648 -27.65 1.45 22.62
CA PHE A 648 -28.19 0.35 23.41
C PHE A 648 -28.96 0.91 24.60
N ASP A 649 -30.21 0.51 24.81
CA ASP A 649 -30.95 0.96 25.98
C ASP A 649 -30.19 0.59 27.27
N ALA A 650 -29.97 1.59 28.13
CA ALA A 650 -29.64 1.33 29.52
C ALA A 650 -30.90 0.72 30.17
N LYS A 651 -30.92 -0.61 30.33
CA LYS A 651 -31.91 -1.25 31.20
C LYS A 651 -31.75 -0.82 32.64
#